data_AF-A0A4R2IRR1-F1
#
_entry.id   AF-A0A4R2IRR1-F1
#
_cell.length_a   1.000
_cell.length_b   1.000
_cell.length_c   1.000
_cell.angle_alpha   90.00
_cell.angle_beta   90.00
_cell.angle_gamma   90.00
#
_symmetry.space_group_name_H-M   'P 1'
#
loop_
_entity.id
_entity.type
_entity.pdbx_description
1 polymer ?
#
loop_
_entity_poly.entity_id
_entity_poly.type
_entity_poly.pdbx_seq_one_letter_code
_entity_poly.pdbx_strand_id
1 'polypeptide(L)'
;MRFVVEDVYGESAPETVLQLPALTVREERLMKLLSGSIDIPVRLAPSVAAVLDRETQEAQRRASRETARLAAGTPETPYDELAFVEAADDRPEILEILTTVVAMYADQLEPQESLPEPTDEDARDRIGWANSRAYAIPATRQRLVPELFPNGQLGDLGMSQPAVLEGDVAAARALAVAVAARLGRQGDDVQKEFTAAGRGGVAPTAARLLLNRNPDFLALQRADQRAALVRVAARRLETAFASRDERGVAERELTEVVENRREDIIGRTAEDGSVTFGGAGAVDALNLWAAEELRKLHALPRQFLESHEAEAVFPPGRAESVHELASRIRTVVGELTGTPRTLWDDEIPEPVPGQDVPPTDYTLRLSLDEALALRALTQDGPDGPLTPEVAAAARQALQNATAPYVRWAIPYGYGRRNENEADRVAPRFKPLENGVSKALAEIEGVEIIDRILPPEQAEQLKAAEPPLKDTEYAPAALAFANAVDAAKGTEFPNKTLRRMGGQGRAGIAIEAAHRLVSSTAIAKHERPFAVRMIADSIDQHFDALPAELESWSQGGQTVMGDLRVNDPAAYGQQVAQQALGMVTHYEENPGSAQRESAAADRTAAQEAGARFGSADPAMTQPKAHAPGTTPEANRADGSGESKTRGLGR
;
A
#
# COMPACT_ATOMS: atom_id res chain seq x y z
N MET A 1 43.05 21.79 18.27
CA MET A 1 42.21 21.54 17.07
C MET A 1 40.84 22.14 17.34
N ARG A 2 40.33 23.03 16.47
CA ARG A 2 38.93 23.44 16.48
C ARG A 2 38.32 22.91 15.19
N PHE A 3 37.31 22.06 15.29
CA PHE A 3 36.48 21.71 14.15
C PHE A 3 35.42 22.80 14.04
N VAL A 4 35.43 23.55 12.94
CA VAL A 4 34.39 24.52 12.59
C VAL A 4 33.52 23.84 11.55
N VAL A 5 32.23 23.68 11.86
CA VAL A 5 31.23 23.28 10.87
C VAL A 5 30.61 24.57 10.34
N GLU A 6 30.78 24.82 9.04
CA GLU A 6 30.17 25.98 8.37
C GLU A 6 28.73 25.65 7.96
N ASP A 7 27.81 26.58 8.22
CA ASP A 7 26.46 26.57 7.68
C ASP A 7 26.47 26.72 6.14
N VAL A 8 25.35 26.39 5.48
CA VAL A 8 25.10 26.63 4.04
C VAL A 8 25.34 28.11 3.63
N TYR A 9 25.22 29.06 4.56
CA TYR A 9 25.51 30.49 4.37
C TYR A 9 26.94 30.92 4.76
N GLY A 10 27.79 30.01 5.24
CA GLY A 10 29.19 30.30 5.60
C GLY A 10 29.37 30.99 6.96
N GLU A 11 28.34 31.05 7.80
CA GLU A 11 28.47 31.57 9.17
C GLU A 11 28.94 30.47 10.14
N SER A 12 29.87 30.82 11.02
CA SER A 12 30.43 29.92 12.03
C SER A 12 29.58 29.92 13.30
N ALA A 13 29.15 28.75 13.77
CA ALA A 13 28.43 28.63 15.04
C ALA A 13 29.27 29.15 16.24
N PRO A 14 28.65 29.83 17.23
CA PRO A 14 29.37 30.42 18.36
C PRO A 14 29.99 29.37 19.30
N GLU A 15 31.14 29.73 19.86
CA GLU A 15 31.99 28.84 20.65
C GLU A 15 31.28 28.20 21.86
N THR A 16 30.90 26.92 21.75
CA THR A 16 30.64 26.05 22.90
C THR A 16 31.62 24.90 22.92
N VAL A 17 32.31 24.72 24.06
CA VAL A 17 33.30 23.66 24.27
C VAL A 17 32.57 22.35 24.56
N LEU A 18 32.09 21.71 23.50
CA LEU A 18 31.56 20.35 23.57
C LEU A 18 32.73 19.36 23.75
N GLN A 19 32.75 18.68 24.89
CA GLN A 19 33.59 17.50 25.08
C GLN A 19 33.14 16.43 24.08
N LEU A 20 34.10 15.83 23.36
CA LEU A 20 33.84 14.69 22.45
C LEU A 20 33.14 13.57 23.24
N PRO A 21 31.89 13.20 22.92
CA PRO A 21 31.21 12.13 23.63
C PRO A 21 31.84 10.77 23.29
N ALA A 22 32.13 9.98 24.32
CA ALA A 22 32.28 8.52 24.24
C ALA A 22 33.20 7.91 23.14
N LEU A 23 34.35 8.54 22.85
CA LEU A 23 35.45 7.77 22.21
C LEU A 23 35.97 6.71 23.19
N THR A 24 36.22 5.50 22.72
CA THR A 24 36.89 4.47 23.51
C THR A 24 38.35 4.87 23.79
N VAL A 25 38.97 4.28 24.81
CA VAL A 25 40.38 4.51 25.16
C VAL A 25 41.33 4.22 23.97
N ARG A 26 40.94 3.33 23.05
CA ARG A 26 41.67 3.04 21.80
C ARG A 26 41.54 4.19 20.80
N GLU A 27 40.33 4.67 20.55
CA GLU A 27 40.06 5.75 19.59
C GLU A 27 40.63 7.10 20.10
N GLU A 28 40.52 7.38 21.40
CA GLU A 28 41.23 8.50 22.02
C GLU A 28 42.74 8.43 21.79
N ARG A 29 43.34 7.23 21.88
CA ARG A 29 44.77 7.02 21.67
C ARG A 29 45.15 7.25 20.21
N LEU A 30 44.34 6.79 19.26
CA LEU A 30 44.54 7.02 17.82
C LEU A 30 44.37 8.51 17.45
N MET A 31 43.35 9.19 17.98
CA MET A 31 43.16 10.63 17.81
C MET A 31 44.27 11.45 18.48
N LYS A 32 44.77 11.03 19.65
CA LYS A 32 45.96 11.62 20.29
C LYS A 32 47.20 11.43 19.43
N LEU A 33 47.40 10.24 18.83
CA LEU A 33 48.51 9.97 17.91
C LEU A 33 48.46 10.87 16.67
N LEU A 34 47.28 11.06 16.05
CA LEU A 34 47.08 12.03 14.96
C LEU A 34 47.43 13.46 15.39
N SER A 35 46.82 13.94 16.49
CA SER A 35 47.00 15.31 16.97
C SER A 35 48.43 15.63 17.43
N GLY A 36 49.18 14.63 17.90
CA GLY A 36 50.57 14.74 18.33
C GLY A 36 51.60 14.52 17.21
N SER A 37 51.17 14.15 16.00
CA SER A 37 52.05 13.76 14.88
C SER A 37 51.82 14.60 13.62
N ILE A 38 51.62 15.92 13.79
CA ILE A 38 51.52 16.89 12.67
C ILE A 38 52.79 16.94 11.81
N ASP A 39 53.89 16.33 12.25
CA ASP A 39 55.21 16.41 11.62
C ASP A 39 55.89 15.02 11.44
N ILE A 40 55.21 14.05 10.80
CA ILE A 40 55.84 12.75 10.45
C ILE A 40 55.43 12.20 9.07
N PRO A 41 56.17 12.53 7.99
CA PRO A 41 56.10 11.82 6.69
C PRO A 41 56.56 10.34 6.74
N VAL A 42 57.14 9.90 7.86
CA VAL A 42 57.90 8.64 8.01
C VAL A 42 57.08 7.48 8.60
N ARG A 43 55.92 7.73 9.21
CA ARG A 43 55.03 6.69 9.78
C ARG A 43 53.75 6.45 8.98
N LEU A 44 53.40 7.38 8.08
CA LEU A 44 52.36 7.22 7.06
C LEU A 44 52.96 6.88 5.69
N ALA A 45 54.29 6.81 5.56
CA ALA A 45 54.93 6.22 4.41
C ALA A 45 54.35 4.81 4.18
N PRO A 46 54.04 4.42 2.93
CA PRO A 46 53.58 3.06 2.65
C PRO A 46 54.59 2.08 3.24
N SER A 47 54.09 1.05 3.92
CA SER A 47 54.96 0.03 4.50
C SER A 47 55.85 -0.53 3.39
N VAL A 48 57.06 -0.98 3.74
CA VAL A 48 57.96 -1.61 2.75
C VAL A 48 57.23 -2.79 2.09
N ALA A 49 56.33 -3.47 2.81
CA ALA A 49 55.39 -4.45 2.26
C ALA A 49 54.38 -3.88 1.26
N ALA A 50 53.77 -2.70 1.46
CA ALA A 50 52.84 -2.10 0.48
C ALA A 50 53.54 -1.52 -0.76
N VAL A 51 54.79 -1.04 -0.62
CA VAL A 51 55.64 -0.67 -1.77
C VAL A 51 56.05 -1.92 -2.53
N LEU A 52 56.55 -2.93 -1.82
CA LEU A 52 56.91 -4.23 -2.41
C LEU A 52 55.70 -4.93 -3.00
N ASP A 53 54.49 -4.86 -2.43
CA ASP A 53 53.29 -5.48 -2.98
C ASP A 53 52.78 -4.74 -4.21
N ARG A 54 52.97 -3.41 -4.29
CA ARG A 54 52.76 -2.67 -5.53
C ARG A 54 53.80 -3.05 -6.58
N GLU A 55 55.07 -3.16 -6.21
CA GLU A 55 56.13 -3.59 -7.12
C GLU A 55 55.99 -5.07 -7.52
N THR A 56 55.53 -5.97 -6.65
CA THR A 56 55.26 -7.38 -6.98
C THR A 56 53.92 -7.55 -7.68
N GLN A 57 52.90 -6.72 -7.48
CA GLN A 57 51.70 -6.74 -8.33
C GLN A 57 51.99 -6.16 -9.72
N GLU A 58 52.79 -5.09 -9.84
CA GLU A 58 53.25 -4.59 -11.14
C GLU A 58 54.23 -5.57 -11.80
N ALA A 59 55.14 -6.19 -11.04
CA ALA A 59 56.03 -7.24 -11.54
C ALA A 59 55.30 -8.55 -11.80
N GLN A 60 54.23 -8.91 -11.09
CA GLN A 60 53.35 -10.04 -11.40
C GLN A 60 52.46 -9.73 -12.61
N ARG A 61 52.07 -8.47 -12.86
CA ARG A 61 51.37 -8.09 -14.09
C ARG A 61 52.30 -8.04 -15.30
N ARG A 62 53.57 -7.65 -15.11
CA ARG A 62 54.63 -7.79 -16.13
C ARG A 62 54.98 -9.26 -16.36
N ALA A 63 55.26 -10.00 -15.29
CA ALA A 63 55.54 -11.42 -15.31
C ALA A 63 54.36 -12.25 -15.80
N SER A 64 53.09 -11.90 -15.55
CA SER A 64 51.94 -12.60 -16.16
C SER A 64 51.82 -12.35 -17.67
N ARG A 65 52.27 -11.18 -18.14
CA ARG A 65 52.44 -10.90 -19.58
C ARG A 65 53.68 -11.59 -20.19
N GLU A 66 54.58 -12.09 -19.35
CA GLU A 66 55.87 -12.69 -19.73
C GLU A 66 55.91 -14.22 -19.54
N THR A 67 55.20 -14.78 -18.56
CA THR A 67 54.93 -16.22 -18.39
C THR A 67 53.85 -16.69 -19.38
N ALA A 68 52.92 -15.81 -19.78
CA ALA A 68 52.12 -16.01 -20.99
C ALA A 68 52.97 -16.05 -22.28
N ARG A 69 54.25 -15.66 -22.24
CA ARG A 69 55.25 -15.87 -23.31
C ARG A 69 56.24 -17.00 -23.05
N LEU A 70 56.35 -17.51 -21.81
CA LEU A 70 57.40 -18.44 -21.37
C LEU A 70 56.81 -19.58 -20.53
N ALA A 71 56.01 -20.42 -21.18
CA ALA A 71 55.59 -21.71 -20.64
C ALA A 71 56.71 -22.76 -20.81
N ALA A 72 57.70 -22.80 -19.90
CA ALA A 72 58.65 -23.90 -19.76
C ALA A 72 59.36 -23.93 -18.40
N GLY A 73 59.27 -25.06 -17.67
CA GLY A 73 60.27 -25.46 -16.66
C GLY A 73 60.05 -25.01 -15.21
N THR A 74 59.54 -25.93 -14.38
CA THR A 74 59.65 -26.00 -12.91
C THR A 74 61.07 -26.39 -12.42
N PRO A 75 61.39 -26.48 -11.10
CA PRO A 75 60.72 -25.99 -9.87
C PRO A 75 61.67 -25.31 -8.82
N GLU A 76 61.09 -24.96 -7.65
CA GLU A 76 61.66 -25.03 -6.28
C GLU A 76 62.86 -24.18 -5.82
N THR A 77 62.63 -23.42 -4.73
CA THR A 77 63.34 -23.60 -3.44
C THR A 77 62.53 -22.94 -2.30
N PRO A 78 62.62 -23.44 -1.04
CA PRO A 78 61.75 -22.98 0.05
C PRO A 78 62.31 -21.75 0.76
N TYR A 79 61.42 -20.83 1.15
CA TYR A 79 61.67 -19.87 2.22
C TYR A 79 60.82 -20.27 3.42
N ASP A 80 61.49 -20.58 4.52
CA ASP A 80 60.88 -20.86 5.81
C ASP A 80 61.27 -19.78 6.83
N GLU A 81 60.45 -19.63 7.85
CA GLU A 81 60.70 -18.88 9.10
C GLU A 81 61.37 -17.50 8.99
N LEU A 82 60.55 -16.45 8.87
CA LEU A 82 60.57 -15.38 9.87
C LEU A 82 59.17 -14.75 9.96
N ALA A 83 58.54 -14.88 11.12
CA ALA A 83 57.23 -14.30 11.38
C ALA A 83 57.32 -12.76 11.44
N PHE A 84 57.13 -12.12 10.29
CA PHE A 84 56.72 -10.72 10.24
C PHE A 84 55.32 -10.63 10.85
N VAL A 85 55.26 -10.16 12.10
CA VAL A 85 54.03 -9.55 12.61
C VAL A 85 53.80 -8.33 11.74
N GLU A 86 52.89 -8.42 10.77
CA GLU A 86 52.39 -7.27 10.06
C GLU A 86 51.90 -6.27 11.10
N ALA A 87 52.58 -5.12 11.19
CA ALA A 87 52.01 -3.98 11.89
C ALA A 87 50.74 -3.62 11.11
N ALA A 88 49.59 -3.89 11.73
CA ALA A 88 48.29 -3.63 11.12
C ALA A 88 48.26 -2.21 10.57
N ASP A 89 47.77 -2.06 9.34
CA ASP A 89 47.61 -0.74 8.76
C ASP A 89 46.49 -0.02 9.52
N ASP A 90 46.85 0.83 10.48
CA ASP A 90 45.88 1.60 11.29
C ASP A 90 45.16 2.68 10.46
N ARG A 91 45.57 2.96 9.21
CA ARG A 91 45.06 4.09 8.41
C ARG A 91 43.58 3.97 8.01
N PRO A 92 43.03 2.79 7.64
CA PRO A 92 41.59 2.59 7.46
C PRO A 92 40.79 2.76 8.76
N GLU A 93 41.34 2.34 9.91
CA GLU A 93 40.70 2.54 11.22
C GLU A 93 40.66 4.02 11.59
N ILE A 94 41.76 4.75 11.34
CA ILE A 94 41.82 6.23 11.43
C ILE A 94 40.77 6.91 10.55
N LEU A 95 40.61 6.46 9.29
CA LEU A 95 39.60 7.01 8.38
C LEU A 95 38.17 6.74 8.86
N GLU A 96 37.90 5.58 9.45
CA GLU A 96 36.58 5.24 10.01
C GLU A 96 36.29 6.04 11.29
N ILE A 97 37.29 6.27 12.15
CA ILE A 97 37.18 7.15 13.32
C ILE A 97 36.89 8.59 12.87
N LEU A 98 37.63 9.12 11.88
CA LEU A 98 37.37 10.46 11.34
C LEU A 98 35.96 10.56 10.71
N THR A 99 35.52 9.52 10.00
CA THR A 99 34.15 9.45 9.43
C THR A 99 33.10 9.39 10.53
N THR A 100 33.34 8.64 11.61
CA THR A 100 32.45 8.56 12.77
C THR A 100 32.35 9.90 13.49
N VAL A 101 33.47 10.59 13.70
CA VAL A 101 33.50 11.94 14.31
C VAL A 101 32.73 12.95 13.45
N VAL A 102 32.91 12.94 12.13
CA VAL A 102 32.13 13.80 11.21
C VAL A 102 30.64 13.44 11.25
N ALA A 103 30.28 12.17 11.33
CA ALA A 103 28.89 11.73 11.48
C ALA A 103 28.27 12.21 12.81
N MET A 104 29.01 12.15 13.92
CA MET A 104 28.56 12.67 15.22
C MET A 104 28.33 14.17 15.21
N TYR A 105 29.22 14.97 14.60
CA TYR A 105 29.01 16.41 14.47
C TYR A 105 27.86 16.76 13.53
N ALA A 106 27.68 16.00 12.44
CA ALA A 106 26.53 16.13 11.54
C ALA A 106 25.20 15.81 12.24
N ASP A 107 25.17 14.79 13.10
CA ASP A 107 23.98 14.38 13.85
C ASP A 107 23.63 15.33 15.02
N GLN A 108 24.61 16.12 15.50
CA GLN A 108 24.42 17.13 16.55
C GLN A 108 23.92 18.49 16.03
N LEU A 109 23.72 18.65 14.72
CA LEU A 109 23.18 19.88 14.16
C LEU A 109 21.75 20.12 14.67
N GLU A 110 21.51 21.30 15.26
CA GLU A 110 20.17 21.70 15.71
C GLU A 110 19.21 21.76 14.52
N PRO A 111 17.95 21.30 14.67
CA PRO A 111 16.98 21.37 13.60
C PRO A 111 16.60 22.82 13.29
N GLN A 112 16.76 23.22 12.03
CA GLN A 112 16.53 24.61 11.57
C GLN A 112 15.08 25.08 11.72
N GLU A 113 14.13 24.16 11.95
CA GLU A 113 12.70 24.44 12.09
C GLU A 113 12.07 23.57 13.19
N SER A 114 10.87 23.95 13.64
CA SER A 114 10.08 23.13 14.56
C SER A 114 9.68 21.80 13.90
N LEU A 115 10.34 20.73 14.31
CA LEU A 115 10.08 19.40 13.76
C LEU A 115 8.67 18.92 14.10
N PRO A 116 7.98 18.22 13.17
CA PRO A 116 6.75 17.53 13.51
C PRO A 116 7.01 16.43 14.54
N GLU A 117 6.10 16.20 15.47
CA GLU A 117 6.19 15.08 16.42
C GLU A 117 6.37 13.73 15.68
N PRO A 118 7.35 12.89 16.08
CA PRO A 118 7.61 11.60 15.45
C PRO A 118 6.44 10.62 15.61
N THR A 119 6.41 9.56 14.79
CA THR A 119 5.59 8.38 15.11
C THR A 119 6.31 7.43 16.07
N ASP A 120 7.63 7.40 15.91
CA ASP A 120 8.58 6.55 16.61
C ASP A 120 9.89 7.35 16.68
N GLU A 121 10.39 7.57 17.89
CA GLU A 121 11.56 8.40 18.16
C GLU A 121 12.86 7.66 17.78
N ASP A 122 12.91 6.35 18.05
CA ASP A 122 14.03 5.48 17.68
C ASP A 122 14.15 5.39 16.15
N ALA A 123 13.03 5.26 15.43
CA ALA A 123 12.99 5.29 13.97
C ALA A 123 13.56 6.59 13.37
N ARG A 124 13.21 7.73 13.99
CA ARG A 124 13.66 9.05 13.58
C ARG A 124 15.15 9.26 13.82
N ASP A 125 15.65 8.83 14.97
CA ASP A 125 17.08 8.90 15.27
C ASP A 125 17.88 7.93 14.39
N ARG A 126 17.36 6.72 14.11
CA ARG A 126 17.96 5.74 13.21
C ARG A 126 18.14 6.28 11.78
N ILE A 127 17.13 6.93 11.20
CA ILE A 127 17.25 7.57 9.87
C ILE A 127 18.15 8.82 9.91
N GLY A 128 18.14 9.60 11.00
CA GLY A 128 19.03 10.73 11.24
C GLY A 128 20.50 10.31 11.22
N TRP A 129 20.85 9.36 12.10
CA TRP A 129 22.20 8.81 12.21
C TRP A 129 22.70 8.18 10.91
N ALA A 130 21.86 7.39 10.24
CA ALA A 130 22.19 6.78 8.95
C ALA A 130 22.47 7.83 7.86
N ASN A 131 21.71 8.92 7.83
CA ASN A 131 21.94 10.06 6.93
C ASN A 131 23.24 10.81 7.27
N SER A 132 23.50 11.06 8.55
CA SER A 132 24.72 11.70 9.04
C SER A 132 25.96 10.90 8.66
N ARG A 133 25.92 9.56 8.78
CA ARG A 133 27.00 8.66 8.34
C ARG A 133 27.14 8.59 6.82
N ALA A 134 26.02 8.56 6.08
CA ALA A 134 26.02 8.60 4.61
C ALA A 134 26.60 9.91 4.03
N TYR A 135 26.44 11.03 4.75
CA TYR A 135 27.09 12.30 4.45
C TYR A 135 28.58 12.33 4.85
N ALA A 136 28.92 11.78 6.02
CA ALA A 136 30.28 11.80 6.55
C ALA A 136 31.30 11.05 5.68
N ILE A 137 30.89 9.96 5.03
CA ILE A 137 31.75 9.14 4.16
C ILE A 137 32.39 9.96 3.01
N PRO A 138 31.62 10.66 2.13
CA PRO A 138 32.21 11.53 1.12
C PRO A 138 32.83 12.80 1.75
N ALA A 139 32.24 13.39 2.79
CA ALA A 139 32.78 14.62 3.40
C ALA A 139 34.19 14.43 3.98
N THR A 140 34.41 13.33 4.71
CA THR A 140 35.72 12.99 5.31
C THR A 140 36.77 12.76 4.22
N ARG A 141 36.43 11.94 3.22
CA ARG A 141 37.38 11.56 2.16
C ARG A 141 37.67 12.71 1.19
N GLN A 142 36.67 13.50 0.79
CA GLN A 142 36.81 14.48 -0.29
C GLN A 142 37.13 15.90 0.17
N ARG A 143 36.92 16.24 1.45
CA ARG A 143 37.19 17.59 2.01
C ARG A 143 38.17 17.53 3.17
N LEU A 144 37.79 16.85 4.26
CA LEU A 144 38.55 16.89 5.51
C LEU A 144 39.96 16.31 5.38
N VAL A 145 40.12 15.16 4.72
CA VAL A 145 41.44 14.53 4.53
C VAL A 145 42.40 15.42 3.71
N PRO A 146 42.01 15.95 2.53
CA PRO A 146 42.82 16.93 1.81
C PRO A 146 43.21 18.18 2.62
N GLU A 147 42.32 18.69 3.48
CA GLU A 147 42.59 19.85 4.33
C GLU A 147 43.56 19.54 5.49
N LEU A 148 43.44 18.35 6.10
CA LEU A 148 44.34 17.89 7.16
C LEU A 148 45.72 17.45 6.64
N PHE A 149 45.80 17.01 5.38
CA PHE A 149 47.03 16.53 4.74
C PHE A 149 47.27 17.25 3.38
N PRO A 150 47.50 18.57 3.36
CA PRO A 150 47.54 19.37 2.13
C PRO A 150 48.68 19.04 1.16
N ASN A 151 49.68 18.27 1.62
CA ASN A 151 50.80 17.78 0.81
C ASN A 151 50.74 16.26 0.51
N GLY A 152 49.68 15.57 0.96
CA GLY A 152 49.48 14.13 0.77
C GLY A 152 48.42 13.80 -0.29
N GLN A 153 48.51 12.61 -0.87
CA GLN A 153 47.45 12.03 -1.70
C GLN A 153 46.48 11.23 -0.82
N LEU A 154 45.23 11.07 -1.27
CA LEU A 154 44.23 10.28 -0.54
C LEU A 154 44.71 8.83 -0.25
N GLY A 155 45.52 8.27 -1.14
CA GLY A 155 46.12 6.94 -1.00
C GLY A 155 47.26 6.83 0.02
N ASP A 156 47.76 7.95 0.55
CA ASP A 156 48.77 7.95 1.62
C ASP A 156 48.15 7.53 2.97
N LEU A 157 46.83 7.68 3.12
CA LEU A 157 46.02 7.06 4.17
C LEU A 157 45.57 5.62 3.81
N GLY A 158 46.29 4.96 2.90
CA GLY A 158 46.07 3.58 2.48
C GLY A 158 45.14 3.44 1.27
N MET A 159 45.09 2.22 0.73
CA MET A 159 44.14 1.85 -0.33
C MET A 159 42.73 1.76 0.27
N SER A 160 42.05 2.90 0.41
CA SER A 160 40.65 2.89 0.85
C SER A 160 39.82 2.12 -0.20
N GLN A 161 39.33 0.94 0.17
CA GLN A 161 38.22 0.36 -0.59
C GLN A 161 37.07 1.39 -0.61
N PRO A 162 36.31 1.51 -1.72
CA PRO A 162 35.12 2.35 -1.72
C PRO A 162 34.25 1.93 -0.53
N ALA A 163 33.86 2.89 0.31
CA ALA A 163 33.08 2.61 1.50
C ALA A 163 31.84 1.81 1.10
N VAL A 164 31.74 0.58 1.57
CA VAL A 164 30.62 -0.27 1.22
C VAL A 164 29.43 0.24 2.03
N LEU A 165 28.51 0.90 1.33
CA LEU A 165 27.27 1.33 1.94
C LEU A 165 26.37 0.10 2.06
N GLU A 166 26.11 -0.30 3.29
CA GLU A 166 25.24 -1.42 3.65
C GLU A 166 24.29 -0.96 4.77
N GLY A 167 23.24 -1.72 5.03
CA GLY A 167 22.32 -1.38 6.12
C GLY A 167 21.61 -0.05 5.88
N ASP A 168 21.28 0.64 6.96
CA ASP A 168 20.54 1.89 6.91
C ASP A 168 21.28 3.02 6.18
N VAL A 169 22.62 2.99 6.17
CA VAL A 169 23.45 3.99 5.47
C VAL A 169 23.23 3.91 3.95
N ALA A 170 23.06 2.69 3.41
CA ALA A 170 22.69 2.49 2.01
C ALA A 170 21.29 3.03 1.70
N ALA A 171 20.32 2.76 2.58
CA ALA A 171 18.94 3.24 2.41
C ALA A 171 18.83 4.76 2.54
N ALA A 172 19.53 5.40 3.48
CA ALA A 172 19.56 6.86 3.62
C ALA A 172 20.18 7.52 2.38
N ARG A 173 21.27 6.95 1.84
CA ARG A 173 21.86 7.40 0.57
C ARG A 173 20.92 7.19 -0.62
N ALA A 174 20.23 6.06 -0.68
CA ALA A 174 19.25 5.76 -1.73
C ALA A 174 18.05 6.71 -1.68
N LEU A 175 17.58 7.08 -0.48
CA LEU A 175 16.55 8.10 -0.26
C LEU A 175 16.98 9.47 -0.83
N ALA A 176 18.20 9.92 -0.51
CA ALA A 176 18.74 11.17 -1.04
C ALA A 176 18.87 11.16 -2.57
N VAL A 177 19.38 10.06 -3.16
CA VAL A 177 19.46 9.89 -4.62
C VAL A 177 18.08 9.84 -5.27
N ALA A 178 17.11 9.14 -4.67
CA ALA A 178 15.75 9.03 -5.18
C ALA A 178 14.98 10.37 -5.14
N VAL A 179 15.20 11.17 -4.11
CA VAL A 179 14.67 12.54 -4.02
C VAL A 179 15.37 13.44 -5.04
N ALA A 180 16.70 13.40 -5.12
CA ALA A 180 17.49 14.19 -6.08
C ALA A 180 17.11 13.91 -7.54
N ALA A 181 16.95 12.64 -7.93
CA ALA A 181 16.51 12.23 -9.26
C ALA A 181 15.12 12.80 -9.62
N ARG A 182 14.22 12.95 -8.65
CA ARG A 182 12.91 13.58 -8.84
C ARG A 182 13.00 15.10 -8.91
N LEU A 183 13.95 15.73 -8.25
CA LEU A 183 14.18 17.18 -8.31
C LEU A 183 15.05 17.63 -9.49
N GLY A 184 15.69 16.70 -10.22
CA GLY A 184 16.70 17.03 -11.23
C GLY A 184 18.00 17.58 -10.61
N ARG A 185 18.30 17.22 -9.36
CA ARG A 185 19.47 17.66 -8.59
C ARG A 185 20.50 16.54 -8.46
N GLN A 186 21.71 16.87 -8.00
CA GLN A 186 22.70 15.87 -7.62
C GLN A 186 22.36 15.26 -6.25
N GLY A 187 22.63 13.95 -6.10
CA GLY A 187 22.39 13.23 -4.83
C GLY A 187 23.12 13.84 -3.64
N ASP A 188 24.33 14.35 -3.85
CA ASP A 188 25.13 15.00 -2.79
C ASP A 188 24.54 16.32 -2.29
N ASP A 189 23.78 17.04 -3.12
CA ASP A 189 23.17 18.30 -2.71
C ASP A 189 21.92 18.07 -1.85
N VAL A 190 21.16 17.01 -2.14
CA VAL A 190 20.05 16.57 -1.29
C VAL A 190 20.58 15.92 0.00
N GLN A 191 21.67 15.15 -0.07
CA GLN A 191 22.33 14.59 1.11
C GLN A 191 22.80 15.69 2.08
N LYS A 192 23.43 16.76 1.56
CA LYS A 192 23.80 17.94 2.36
C LYS A 192 22.58 18.61 2.99
N GLU A 193 21.50 18.78 2.24
CA GLU A 193 20.26 19.42 2.72
C GLU A 193 19.57 18.60 3.81
N PHE A 194 19.57 17.27 3.71
CA PHE A 194 19.09 16.38 4.78
C PHE A 194 19.94 16.46 6.04
N THR A 195 21.26 16.61 5.90
CA THR A 195 22.15 16.81 7.05
C THR A 195 21.97 18.19 7.68
N ALA A 196 21.87 19.24 6.86
CA ALA A 196 21.65 20.61 7.32
C ALA A 196 20.28 20.81 8.00
N ALA A 197 19.30 19.96 7.72
CA ALA A 197 18.01 19.94 8.41
C ALA A 197 18.10 19.54 9.90
N GLY A 198 19.27 19.08 10.37
CA GLY A 198 19.54 18.72 11.76
C GLY A 198 18.94 17.38 12.20
N ARG A 199 19.18 17.04 13.48
CA ARG A 199 18.74 15.75 14.06
C ARG A 199 17.24 15.55 13.88
N GLY A 200 16.85 14.43 13.27
CA GLY A 200 15.44 14.11 12.99
C GLY A 200 14.78 14.93 11.88
N GLY A 201 15.50 15.86 11.23
CA GLY A 201 14.99 16.68 10.12
C GLY A 201 14.89 15.97 8.77
N VAL A 202 15.55 14.81 8.61
CA VAL A 202 15.68 14.08 7.34
C VAL A 202 14.33 13.77 6.68
N ALA A 203 13.43 13.07 7.38
CA ALA A 203 12.14 12.67 6.83
C ALA A 203 11.19 13.86 6.56
N PRO A 204 11.06 14.88 7.45
CA PRO A 204 10.35 16.12 7.17
C PRO A 204 10.87 16.88 5.94
N THR A 205 12.19 16.98 5.78
CA THR A 205 12.82 17.67 4.63
C THR A 205 12.62 16.90 3.34
N ALA A 206 12.81 15.57 3.35
CA ALA A 206 12.52 14.71 2.20
C ALA A 206 11.05 14.81 1.75
N ALA A 207 10.11 14.72 2.71
CA ALA A 207 8.69 14.89 2.46
C ALA A 207 8.36 16.25 1.83
N ARG A 208 8.90 17.34 2.39
CA ARG A 208 8.69 18.71 1.88
C ARG A 208 9.25 18.90 0.48
N LEU A 209 10.46 18.42 0.22
CA LEU A 209 11.09 18.50 -1.11
C LEU A 209 10.26 17.79 -2.18
N LEU A 210 9.76 16.59 -1.88
CA LEU A 210 8.92 15.82 -2.80
C LEU A 210 7.56 16.49 -3.02
N LEU A 211 6.91 16.95 -1.96
CA LEU A 211 5.62 17.63 -2.03
C LEU A 211 5.71 18.97 -2.78
N ASN A 212 6.75 19.77 -2.53
CA ASN A 212 6.98 21.06 -3.21
C ASN A 212 7.14 20.94 -4.74
N ARG A 213 7.48 19.75 -5.26
CA ARG A 213 7.52 19.51 -6.72
C ARG A 213 6.12 19.52 -7.35
N ASN A 214 5.08 19.17 -6.58
CA ASN A 214 3.72 19.10 -7.11
C ASN A 214 3.06 20.50 -7.06
N PRO A 215 2.66 21.09 -8.20
CA PRO A 215 1.97 22.38 -8.22
C PRO A 215 0.68 22.37 -7.38
N ASP A 216 0.01 21.23 -7.27
CA ASP A 216 -1.19 21.06 -6.44
C ASP A 216 -0.87 21.29 -4.95
N PHE A 217 0.28 20.80 -4.45
CA PHE A 217 0.67 21.05 -3.05
C PHE A 217 0.96 22.52 -2.80
N LEU A 218 1.61 23.20 -3.75
CA LEU A 218 1.90 24.63 -3.65
C LEU A 218 0.61 25.47 -3.69
N ALA A 219 -0.40 25.04 -4.45
CA ALA A 219 -1.71 25.68 -4.58
C ALA A 219 -2.59 25.57 -3.32
N LEU A 220 -2.23 24.74 -2.32
CA LEU A 220 -2.95 24.69 -1.04
C LEU A 220 -2.81 26.02 -0.29
N GLN A 221 -3.93 26.72 -0.11
CA GLN A 221 -3.94 28.08 0.44
C GLN A 221 -3.60 28.17 1.94
N ARG A 222 -3.83 27.11 2.73
CA ARG A 222 -3.55 27.11 4.18
C ARG A 222 -2.18 26.51 4.47
N ALA A 223 -1.33 27.27 5.16
CA ALA A 223 -0.01 26.81 5.61
C ALA A 223 -0.13 25.54 6.50
N ASP A 224 -1.13 25.49 7.38
CA ASP A 224 -1.35 24.36 8.29
C ASP A 224 -1.67 23.04 7.57
N GLN A 225 -2.39 23.11 6.43
CA GLN A 225 -2.68 21.93 5.60
C GLN A 225 -1.40 21.40 4.94
N ARG A 226 -0.53 22.30 4.45
CA ARG A 226 0.78 21.92 3.91
C ARG A 226 1.68 21.31 5.00
N ALA A 227 1.70 21.89 6.20
CA ALA A 227 2.43 21.35 7.35
C ALA A 227 1.89 19.99 7.82
N ALA A 228 0.57 19.79 7.82
CA ALA A 228 -0.06 18.52 8.16
C ALA A 228 0.27 17.41 7.14
N LEU A 229 0.25 17.73 5.83
CA LEU A 229 0.70 16.79 4.79
C LEU A 229 2.17 16.42 4.94
N VAL A 230 3.06 17.40 5.14
CA VAL A 230 4.49 17.14 5.38
C VAL A 230 4.68 16.25 6.61
N ARG A 231 3.92 16.47 7.69
CA ARG A 231 3.93 15.61 8.89
C ARG A 231 3.54 14.17 8.58
N VAL A 232 2.43 13.93 7.89
CA VAL A 232 1.98 12.56 7.56
C VAL A 232 2.96 11.88 6.59
N ALA A 233 3.50 12.62 5.63
CA ALA A 233 4.51 12.14 4.69
C ALA A 233 5.82 11.75 5.40
N ALA A 234 6.31 12.60 6.31
CA ALA A 234 7.50 12.34 7.12
C ALA A 234 7.32 11.08 7.97
N ARG A 235 6.19 10.97 8.68
CA ARG A 235 5.82 9.80 9.49
C ARG A 235 5.81 8.50 8.67
N ARG A 236 5.31 8.54 7.43
CA ARG A 236 5.36 7.38 6.51
C ARG A 236 6.79 7.00 6.09
N LEU A 237 7.68 7.97 5.86
CA LEU A 237 9.09 7.70 5.59
C LEU A 237 9.80 7.10 6.82
N GLU A 238 9.55 7.64 8.02
CA GLU A 238 10.05 7.10 9.29
C GLU A 238 9.60 5.63 9.48
N THR A 239 8.31 5.34 9.32
CA THR A 239 7.78 3.97 9.45
C THR A 239 8.32 3.02 8.38
N ALA A 240 8.46 3.47 7.12
CA ALA A 240 9.06 2.65 6.07
C ALA A 240 10.51 2.27 6.39
N PHE A 241 11.29 3.23 6.92
CA PHE A 241 12.66 3.00 7.36
C PHE A 241 12.74 2.04 8.56
N ALA A 242 11.86 2.22 9.55
CA ALA A 242 11.77 1.38 10.75
C ALA A 242 11.33 -0.07 10.45
N SER A 243 10.45 -0.27 9.46
CA SER A 243 9.91 -1.59 9.08
C SER A 243 10.95 -2.56 8.51
N ARG A 244 12.21 -2.11 8.37
CA ARG A 244 13.33 -2.90 7.90
C ARG A 244 13.93 -3.75 9.03
N ASP A 245 13.66 -5.05 8.95
CA ASP A 245 14.07 -6.07 9.93
C ASP A 245 15.59 -6.05 10.21
N GLU A 246 15.93 -5.78 11.47
CA GLU A 246 17.30 -5.76 11.97
C GLU A 246 17.89 -7.15 12.23
N ARG A 247 17.04 -8.19 12.36
CA ARG A 247 17.48 -9.54 12.74
C ARG A 247 17.82 -10.41 11.54
N GLY A 248 17.06 -10.35 10.46
CA GLY A 248 17.28 -11.17 9.26
C GLY A 248 18.56 -10.84 8.46
N VAL A 249 19.21 -9.69 8.70
CA VAL A 249 20.38 -9.23 7.93
C VAL A 249 21.70 -9.78 8.48
N ALA A 250 21.78 -10.08 9.78
CA ALA A 250 23.04 -10.51 10.42
C ALA A 250 23.40 -12.00 10.20
N GLU A 251 22.45 -12.82 9.76
CA GLU A 251 22.61 -14.29 9.62
C GLU A 251 22.93 -14.77 8.18
N ARG A 252 23.18 -13.85 7.23
CA ARG A 252 23.20 -14.14 5.79
C ARG A 252 24.61 -14.09 5.17
N GLU A 253 25.02 -15.19 4.53
CA GLU A 253 26.39 -15.39 4.02
C GLU A 253 26.70 -14.60 2.73
N LEU A 254 28.00 -14.44 2.45
CA LEU A 254 28.59 -13.51 1.47
C LEU A 254 28.04 -13.54 0.02
N THR A 255 27.30 -14.57 -0.39
CA THR A 255 26.66 -14.60 -1.73
C THR A 255 25.42 -13.72 -1.85
N GLU A 256 24.75 -13.38 -0.74
CA GLU A 256 23.53 -12.54 -0.76
C GLU A 256 23.81 -11.03 -0.84
N VAL A 257 25.08 -10.60 -0.77
CA VAL A 257 25.48 -9.18 -0.70
C VAL A 257 24.94 -8.32 -1.86
N VAL A 258 24.72 -8.89 -3.05
CA VAL A 258 24.12 -8.15 -4.19
C VAL A 258 22.60 -8.07 -4.11
N GLU A 259 21.93 -9.11 -3.59
CA GLU A 259 20.47 -9.11 -3.40
C GLU A 259 20.09 -8.24 -2.20
N ASN A 260 20.83 -8.32 -1.09
CA ASN A 260 20.71 -7.42 0.05
C ASN A 260 20.83 -5.95 -0.40
N ARG A 261 21.83 -5.58 -1.22
CA ARG A 261 21.94 -4.22 -1.79
C ARG A 261 20.75 -3.80 -2.66
N ARG A 262 20.07 -4.74 -3.31
CA ARG A 262 18.86 -4.45 -4.10
C ARG A 262 17.64 -4.27 -3.20
N GLU A 263 17.50 -5.10 -2.16
CA GLU A 263 16.46 -4.98 -1.12
C GLU A 263 16.60 -3.65 -0.36
N ASP A 264 17.82 -3.24 0.01
CA ASP A 264 18.14 -1.96 0.65
C ASP A 264 17.68 -0.72 -0.13
N ILE A 265 17.74 -0.80 -1.47
CA ILE A 265 17.41 0.30 -2.36
C ILE A 265 15.92 0.29 -2.71
N ILE A 266 15.35 -0.87 -3.08
CA ILE A 266 14.01 -0.99 -3.68
C ILE A 266 12.97 -1.49 -2.67
N GLY A 267 13.35 -2.39 -1.77
CA GLY A 267 12.46 -3.13 -0.87
C GLY A 267 12.32 -4.60 -1.24
N ARG A 268 11.59 -5.36 -0.41
CA ARG A 268 11.33 -6.79 -0.55
C ARG A 268 9.84 -7.07 -0.30
N THR A 269 9.26 -8.01 -1.05
CA THR A 269 8.04 -8.69 -0.61
C THR A 269 8.45 -9.91 0.22
N ALA A 270 8.14 -9.91 1.50
CA ALA A 270 8.37 -11.06 2.38
C ALA A 270 7.43 -12.24 2.02
N GLU A 271 7.74 -13.42 2.52
CA GLU A 271 6.99 -14.65 2.20
C GLU A 271 5.54 -14.64 2.73
N ASP A 272 5.24 -13.76 3.69
CA ASP A 272 3.90 -13.48 4.19
C ASP A 272 3.11 -12.46 3.35
N GLY A 273 3.69 -11.97 2.25
CA GLY A 273 3.12 -10.96 1.36
C GLY A 273 3.30 -9.52 1.83
N SER A 274 3.92 -9.27 2.99
CA SER A 274 4.22 -7.91 3.44
C SER A 274 5.31 -7.27 2.57
N VAL A 275 5.13 -6.00 2.19
CA VAL A 275 6.10 -5.26 1.37
C VAL A 275 6.87 -4.31 2.26
N THR A 276 8.15 -4.60 2.49
CA THR A 276 9.11 -3.65 3.07
C THR A 276 9.66 -2.79 1.95
N PHE A 277 9.84 -1.49 2.19
CA PHE A 277 10.30 -0.53 1.18
C PHE A 277 11.73 -0.08 1.47
N GLY A 278 12.63 -0.27 0.51
CA GLY A 278 13.99 0.27 0.54
C GLY A 278 13.99 1.79 0.35
N GLY A 279 15.16 2.42 0.51
CA GLY A 279 15.27 3.89 0.55
C GLY A 279 14.69 4.63 -0.67
N ALA A 280 14.78 4.04 -1.87
CA ALA A 280 14.15 4.58 -3.07
C ALA A 280 12.68 4.14 -3.23
N GLY A 281 12.36 2.89 -2.85
CA GLY A 281 10.99 2.37 -2.87
C GLY A 281 10.02 3.14 -1.96
N ALA A 282 10.50 3.59 -0.80
CA ALA A 282 9.73 4.43 0.12
C ALA A 282 9.36 5.78 -0.52
N VAL A 283 10.22 6.31 -1.39
CA VAL A 283 9.94 7.53 -2.15
C VAL A 283 8.90 7.30 -3.23
N ASP A 284 8.91 6.17 -3.94
CA ASP A 284 7.86 5.82 -4.90
C ASP A 284 6.50 5.66 -4.23
N ALA A 285 6.44 4.88 -3.13
CA ALA A 285 5.23 4.72 -2.32
C ALA A 285 4.70 6.06 -1.78
N LEU A 286 5.60 6.94 -1.31
CA LEU A 286 5.22 8.28 -0.83
C LEU A 286 4.68 9.17 -1.96
N ASN A 287 5.30 9.17 -3.15
CA ASN A 287 4.80 9.99 -4.27
C ASN A 287 3.43 9.52 -4.77
N LEU A 288 3.20 8.20 -4.83
CA LEU A 288 1.90 7.64 -5.20
C LEU A 288 0.83 8.06 -4.18
N TRP A 289 1.11 7.89 -2.88
CA TRP A 289 0.21 8.32 -1.82
C TRP A 289 -0.01 9.84 -1.82
N ALA A 290 1.04 10.65 -1.96
CA ALA A 290 0.95 12.10 -1.97
C ALA A 290 0.13 12.62 -3.16
N ALA A 291 0.26 12.01 -4.34
CA ALA A 291 -0.58 12.35 -5.50
C ALA A 291 -2.06 11.97 -5.28
N GLU A 292 -2.34 10.88 -4.56
CA GLU A 292 -3.70 10.50 -4.18
C GLU A 292 -4.28 11.43 -3.10
N GLU A 293 -3.50 11.76 -2.07
CA GLU A 293 -3.92 12.60 -0.96
C GLU A 293 -4.07 14.07 -1.37
N LEU A 294 -3.22 14.56 -2.28
CA LEU A 294 -3.42 15.86 -2.94
C LEU A 294 -4.66 15.86 -3.82
N ARG A 295 -4.96 14.76 -4.52
CA ARG A 295 -6.23 14.63 -5.26
C ARG A 295 -7.44 14.69 -4.33
N LYS A 296 -7.38 14.09 -3.13
CA LYS A 296 -8.42 14.23 -2.09
C LYS A 296 -8.48 15.66 -1.53
N LEU A 297 -7.33 16.29 -1.28
CA LEU A 297 -7.25 17.66 -0.75
C LEU A 297 -7.53 18.76 -1.76
N HIS A 298 -7.58 18.47 -3.06
CA HIS A 298 -8.14 19.34 -4.11
C HIS A 298 -9.58 19.00 -4.47
N ALA A 299 -9.99 17.74 -4.28
CA ALA A 299 -11.41 17.41 -4.23
C ALA A 299 -12.09 18.11 -3.04
N LEU A 300 -11.42 18.28 -1.90
CA LEU A 300 -12.01 18.88 -0.69
C LEU A 300 -12.46 20.34 -0.87
N PRO A 301 -11.70 21.30 -1.44
CA PRO A 301 -12.20 22.66 -1.73
C PRO A 301 -13.32 22.70 -2.76
N ARG A 302 -13.31 21.80 -3.76
CA ARG A 302 -14.46 21.64 -4.68
C ARG A 302 -15.68 21.13 -3.93
N GLN A 303 -15.53 20.04 -3.19
CA GLN A 303 -16.55 19.49 -2.31
C GLN A 303 -17.02 20.50 -1.27
N PHE A 304 -16.19 21.36 -0.68
CA PHE A 304 -16.63 22.37 0.30
C PHE A 304 -17.36 23.54 -0.35
N LEU A 305 -17.02 23.92 -1.58
CA LEU A 305 -17.85 24.84 -2.37
C LEU A 305 -19.17 24.18 -2.81
N GLU A 306 -19.15 22.87 -3.09
CA GLU A 306 -20.31 22.06 -3.49
C GLU A 306 -21.13 21.49 -2.30
N SER A 307 -20.68 21.63 -1.05
CA SER A 307 -21.34 21.06 0.17
C SER A 307 -21.42 22.02 1.36
N HIS A 308 -21.07 23.29 1.18
CA HIS A 308 -21.56 24.38 2.06
C HIS A 308 -22.60 25.28 1.39
N GLU A 309 -22.99 24.98 0.15
CA GLU A 309 -24.34 25.29 -0.37
C GLU A 309 -25.35 24.22 0.09
N ALA A 310 -25.30 23.86 1.38
CA ALA A 310 -26.22 22.91 2.03
C ALA A 310 -27.43 23.62 2.67
N GLU A 311 -27.87 24.75 2.11
CA GLU A 311 -29.30 25.00 1.98
C GLU A 311 -29.79 24.15 0.80
N ALA A 312 -30.83 23.34 1.00
CA ALA A 312 -31.28 22.30 0.09
C ALA A 312 -31.10 22.63 -1.41
N VAL A 313 -30.21 21.89 -2.09
CA VAL A 313 -29.80 22.11 -3.50
C VAL A 313 -30.93 21.90 -4.52
N PHE A 314 -32.11 21.49 -4.06
CA PHE A 314 -33.32 21.42 -4.88
C PHE A 314 -34.29 22.53 -4.49
N PRO A 315 -34.79 23.34 -5.45
CA PRO A 315 -35.79 24.34 -5.15
C PRO A 315 -37.03 23.65 -4.55
N PRO A 316 -37.75 24.30 -3.61
CA PRO A 316 -38.87 23.70 -2.87
C PRO A 316 -40.11 23.39 -3.74
N GLY A 317 -39.99 23.48 -5.06
CA GLY A 317 -41.00 23.12 -6.04
C GLY A 317 -40.82 21.71 -6.61
N ARG A 318 -41.80 21.32 -7.43
CA ARG A 318 -41.80 20.08 -8.19
C ARG A 318 -40.61 20.04 -9.15
N ALA A 319 -40.04 18.84 -9.31
CA ALA A 319 -39.03 18.59 -10.33
C ALA A 319 -39.60 18.90 -11.73
N GLU A 320 -38.80 19.50 -12.61
CA GLU A 320 -39.15 19.83 -14.00
C GLU A 320 -39.43 18.56 -14.82
N SER A 321 -38.72 17.47 -14.52
CA SER A 321 -38.79 16.21 -15.28
C SER A 321 -38.54 14.97 -14.44
N VAL A 322 -38.86 13.80 -14.99
CA VAL A 322 -38.53 12.49 -14.37
C VAL A 322 -37.01 12.32 -14.23
N HIS A 323 -36.20 12.87 -15.15
CA HIS A 323 -34.74 12.84 -15.07
C HIS A 323 -34.19 13.70 -13.92
N GLU A 324 -34.79 14.88 -13.68
CA GLU A 324 -34.43 15.68 -12.50
C GLU A 324 -34.86 14.97 -11.21
N LEU A 325 -36.06 14.40 -11.16
CA LEU A 325 -36.52 13.61 -9.99
C LEU A 325 -35.59 12.42 -9.71
N ALA A 326 -35.15 11.71 -10.75
CA ALA A 326 -34.21 10.60 -10.63
C ALA A 326 -32.82 11.09 -10.14
N SER A 327 -32.38 12.27 -10.60
CA SER A 327 -31.18 12.95 -10.09
C SER A 327 -31.32 13.36 -8.61
N ARG A 328 -32.51 13.78 -8.17
CA ARG A 328 -32.82 14.06 -6.75
C ARG A 328 -32.68 12.79 -5.90
N ILE A 329 -33.27 11.67 -6.36
CA ILE A 329 -33.16 10.36 -5.68
C ILE A 329 -31.69 9.95 -5.55
N ARG A 330 -30.91 10.01 -6.65
CA ARG A 330 -29.46 9.73 -6.62
C ARG A 330 -28.74 10.50 -5.53
N THR A 331 -28.94 11.82 -5.47
CA THR A 331 -28.24 12.69 -4.50
C THR A 331 -28.57 12.28 -3.07
N VAL A 332 -29.86 12.10 -2.75
CA VAL A 332 -30.28 11.68 -1.40
C VAL A 332 -29.78 10.27 -1.05
N VAL A 333 -29.80 9.32 -1.98
CA VAL A 333 -29.22 7.98 -1.77
C VAL A 333 -27.72 8.07 -1.49
N GLY A 334 -26.99 8.91 -2.22
CA GLY A 334 -25.56 9.17 -1.99
C GLY A 334 -25.28 9.76 -0.60
N GLU A 335 -26.12 10.67 -0.12
CA GLU A 335 -26.03 11.20 1.25
C GLU A 335 -26.30 10.12 2.31
N LEU A 336 -27.37 9.33 2.14
CA LEU A 336 -27.80 8.30 3.09
C LEU A 336 -26.77 7.17 3.24
N THR A 337 -26.15 6.77 2.13
CA THR A 337 -25.10 5.73 2.08
C THR A 337 -23.70 6.26 2.38
N GLY A 338 -23.51 7.58 2.32
CA GLY A 338 -22.21 8.24 2.48
C GLY A 338 -21.31 8.17 1.24
N THR A 339 -21.86 7.87 0.06
CA THR A 339 -21.10 7.77 -1.20
C THR A 339 -21.19 9.05 -2.04
N PRO A 340 -20.08 9.71 -2.37
CA PRO A 340 -20.06 10.90 -3.23
C PRO A 340 -20.11 10.56 -4.74
N ARG A 341 -20.37 9.31 -5.12
CA ARG A 341 -20.28 8.82 -6.50
C ARG A 341 -21.36 7.79 -6.81
N THR A 342 -21.80 7.81 -8.06
CA THR A 342 -22.66 6.79 -8.67
C THR A 342 -21.99 6.15 -9.88
N LEU A 343 -22.46 4.98 -10.29
CA LEU A 343 -22.17 4.38 -11.58
C LEU A 343 -23.19 4.74 -12.68
N TRP A 344 -24.34 5.33 -12.32
CA TRP A 344 -25.38 5.76 -13.27
C TRP A 344 -24.77 6.59 -14.40
N ASP A 345 -25.18 6.30 -15.62
CA ASP A 345 -24.72 6.95 -16.86
C ASP A 345 -25.53 8.20 -17.23
N ASP A 346 -26.38 8.68 -16.31
CA ASP A 346 -27.36 9.75 -16.52
C ASP A 346 -28.42 9.43 -17.61
N GLU A 347 -28.48 8.18 -18.11
CA GLU A 347 -29.46 7.76 -19.11
C GLU A 347 -30.75 7.19 -18.47
N ILE A 348 -31.89 7.56 -19.06
CA ILE A 348 -33.22 6.98 -18.85
C ILE A 348 -33.85 6.77 -20.23
N PRO A 349 -33.75 5.56 -20.83
CA PRO A 349 -34.29 5.30 -22.16
C PRO A 349 -35.82 5.36 -22.14
N GLU A 350 -36.41 5.83 -23.24
CA GLU A 350 -37.86 5.78 -23.41
C GLU A 350 -38.35 4.32 -23.38
N PRO A 351 -39.43 3.99 -22.64
CA PRO A 351 -39.96 2.64 -22.57
C PRO A 351 -40.64 2.25 -23.89
N VAL A 352 -39.89 1.60 -24.79
CA VAL A 352 -40.40 1.14 -26.09
C VAL A 352 -41.16 -0.19 -25.93
N PRO A 353 -42.45 -0.27 -26.29
CA PRO A 353 -43.23 -1.50 -26.17
C PRO A 353 -42.65 -2.64 -27.02
N GLY A 354 -42.28 -3.74 -26.38
CA GLY A 354 -41.81 -4.96 -27.06
C GLY A 354 -40.36 -4.92 -27.57
N GLN A 355 -39.54 -3.94 -27.16
CA GLN A 355 -38.09 -3.97 -27.38
C GLN A 355 -37.32 -4.18 -26.08
N ASP A 356 -36.71 -5.36 -25.94
CA ASP A 356 -35.61 -5.57 -25.00
C ASP A 356 -34.37 -4.83 -25.52
N VAL A 357 -34.22 -3.55 -25.16
CA VAL A 357 -32.95 -2.84 -25.31
C VAL A 357 -31.89 -3.61 -24.52
N PRO A 358 -30.74 -4.00 -25.11
CA PRO A 358 -29.73 -4.78 -24.40
C PRO A 358 -29.26 -4.03 -23.14
N PRO A 359 -29.09 -4.73 -21.99
CA PRO A 359 -28.75 -4.07 -20.73
C PRO A 359 -27.34 -3.51 -20.75
N THR A 360 -27.25 -2.19 -20.73
CA THR A 360 -26.22 -1.45 -20.00
C THR A 360 -26.51 -1.57 -18.50
N ASP A 361 -25.54 -2.03 -17.72
CA ASP A 361 -25.71 -2.36 -16.30
C ASP A 361 -26.05 -1.17 -15.38
N TYR A 362 -25.89 0.05 -15.88
CA TYR A 362 -25.94 1.29 -15.09
C TYR A 362 -26.99 2.29 -15.55
N THR A 363 -27.96 1.88 -16.37
CA THR A 363 -29.00 2.75 -16.91
C THR A 363 -30.32 2.56 -16.15
N LEU A 364 -31.04 3.65 -15.82
CA LEU A 364 -32.32 3.55 -15.10
C LEU A 364 -33.43 3.10 -16.03
N ARG A 365 -33.92 1.88 -15.76
CA ARG A 365 -35.06 1.28 -16.47
C ARG A 365 -36.32 1.48 -15.66
N LEU A 366 -37.29 2.14 -16.26
CA LEU A 366 -38.65 2.29 -15.76
C LEU A 366 -39.59 1.65 -16.78
N SER A 367 -40.58 0.89 -16.33
CA SER A 367 -41.72 0.53 -17.18
C SER A 367 -42.50 1.80 -17.57
N LEU A 368 -43.35 1.68 -18.59
CA LEU A 368 -44.23 2.78 -19.00
C LEU A 368 -45.10 3.28 -17.84
N ASP A 369 -45.65 2.36 -17.05
CA ASP A 369 -46.52 2.69 -15.92
C ASP A 369 -45.75 3.40 -14.79
N GLU A 370 -44.52 2.96 -14.48
CA GLU A 370 -43.65 3.63 -13.51
C GLU A 370 -43.21 5.01 -13.98
N ALA A 371 -42.85 5.17 -15.25
CA ALA A 371 -42.46 6.46 -15.83
C ALA A 371 -43.63 7.45 -15.82
N LEU A 372 -44.85 7.00 -16.12
CA LEU A 372 -46.07 7.81 -16.03
C LEU A 372 -46.41 8.16 -14.58
N ALA A 373 -46.25 7.22 -13.64
CA ALA A 373 -46.49 7.46 -12.22
C ALA A 373 -45.50 8.46 -11.62
N LEU A 374 -44.20 8.38 -11.97
CA LEU A 374 -43.21 9.39 -11.57
C LEU A 374 -43.47 10.75 -12.22
N ARG A 375 -43.95 10.80 -13.47
CA ARG A 375 -44.32 12.06 -14.13
C ARG A 375 -45.45 12.81 -13.40
N ALA A 376 -46.33 12.11 -12.69
CA ALA A 376 -47.35 12.77 -11.86
C ALA A 376 -46.76 13.61 -10.69
N LEU A 377 -45.48 13.38 -10.33
CA LEU A 377 -44.76 14.13 -9.29
C LEU A 377 -44.01 15.36 -9.85
N THR A 378 -43.93 15.52 -11.18
CA THR A 378 -43.17 16.60 -11.83
C THR A 378 -44.05 17.80 -12.16
N GLN A 379 -43.48 18.84 -12.76
CA GLN A 379 -44.22 20.01 -13.28
C GLN A 379 -45.22 19.65 -14.40
N ASP A 380 -44.96 18.56 -15.14
CA ASP A 380 -45.92 17.98 -16.10
C ASP A 380 -47.10 17.25 -15.43
N GLY A 381 -47.03 17.02 -14.11
CA GLY A 381 -48.07 16.40 -13.30
C GLY A 381 -49.23 17.34 -12.97
N PRO A 382 -50.37 16.82 -12.49
CA PRO A 382 -51.55 17.64 -12.20
C PRO A 382 -51.27 18.68 -11.10
N ASP A 383 -51.65 19.95 -11.31
CA ASP A 383 -51.46 21.03 -10.32
C ASP A 383 -52.21 20.81 -8.99
N GLY A 384 -53.22 19.94 -8.99
CA GLY A 384 -54.02 19.59 -7.80
C GLY A 384 -53.46 18.41 -6.98
N PRO A 385 -54.24 17.94 -5.97
CA PRO A 385 -53.89 16.75 -5.21
C PRO A 385 -53.94 15.49 -6.09
N LEU A 386 -53.03 14.56 -5.82
CA LEU A 386 -52.99 13.25 -6.46
C LEU A 386 -54.17 12.38 -5.98
N THR A 387 -54.71 11.56 -6.87
CA THR A 387 -55.65 10.51 -6.44
C THR A 387 -54.90 9.44 -5.64
N PRO A 388 -55.56 8.70 -4.73
CA PRO A 388 -54.90 7.65 -3.96
C PRO A 388 -54.21 6.59 -4.82
N GLU A 389 -54.81 6.23 -5.96
CA GLU A 389 -54.26 5.29 -6.94
C GLU A 389 -52.96 5.81 -7.58
N VAL A 390 -52.94 7.09 -8.01
CA VAL A 390 -51.75 7.71 -8.60
C VAL A 390 -50.65 7.91 -7.55
N ALA A 391 -51.01 8.29 -6.32
CA ALA A 391 -50.05 8.43 -5.23
C ALA A 391 -49.43 7.07 -4.83
N ALA A 392 -50.21 5.99 -4.79
CA ALA A 392 -49.71 4.64 -4.55
C ALA A 392 -48.79 4.14 -5.68
N ALA A 393 -49.20 4.32 -6.93
CA ALA A 393 -48.38 3.98 -8.10
C ALA A 393 -47.06 4.77 -8.13
N ALA A 394 -47.11 6.07 -7.83
CA ALA A 394 -45.92 6.92 -7.77
C ALA A 394 -44.98 6.54 -6.61
N ARG A 395 -45.54 6.15 -5.45
CA ARG A 395 -44.78 5.62 -4.31
C ARG A 395 -44.08 4.30 -4.65
N GLN A 396 -44.76 3.39 -5.36
CA GLN A 396 -44.15 2.15 -5.86
C GLN A 396 -43.02 2.44 -6.86
N ALA A 397 -43.27 3.33 -7.84
CA ALA A 397 -42.27 3.70 -8.83
C ALA A 397 -41.04 4.39 -8.21
N LEU A 398 -41.21 5.20 -7.16
CA LEU A 398 -40.10 5.77 -6.38
C LEU A 398 -39.26 4.70 -5.69
N GLN A 399 -39.89 3.71 -5.03
CA GLN A 399 -39.15 2.60 -4.41
C GLN A 399 -38.36 1.80 -5.46
N ASN A 400 -39.01 1.49 -6.58
CA ASN A 400 -38.41 0.73 -7.68
C ASN A 400 -37.25 1.50 -8.35
N ALA A 401 -37.34 2.84 -8.43
CA ALA A 401 -36.25 3.69 -8.91
C ALA A 401 -35.11 3.85 -7.88
N THR A 402 -35.42 3.81 -6.59
CA THR A 402 -34.43 3.97 -5.51
C THR A 402 -33.46 2.80 -5.44
N ALA A 403 -33.93 1.55 -5.54
CA ALA A 403 -33.06 0.37 -5.39
C ALA A 403 -31.89 0.33 -6.41
N PRO A 404 -32.06 0.61 -7.71
CA PRO A 404 -30.95 0.80 -8.66
C PRO A 404 -29.94 1.87 -8.22
N TYR A 405 -30.39 3.01 -7.67
CA TYR A 405 -29.46 4.03 -7.18
C TYR A 405 -28.64 3.58 -5.97
N VAL A 406 -29.19 2.73 -5.11
CA VAL A 406 -28.44 2.09 -4.01
C VAL A 406 -27.40 1.12 -4.58
N ARG A 407 -27.78 0.27 -5.54
CA ARG A 407 -26.84 -0.62 -6.25
C ARG A 407 -25.67 0.14 -6.89
N TRP A 408 -25.92 1.33 -7.42
CA TRP A 408 -24.92 2.12 -8.11
C TRP A 408 -24.16 3.10 -7.21
N ALA A 409 -24.52 3.22 -5.94
CA ALA A 409 -23.79 4.01 -4.95
C ALA A 409 -22.43 3.36 -4.67
N ILE A 410 -21.34 4.10 -4.91
CA ILE A 410 -19.98 3.54 -4.87
C ILE A 410 -18.99 4.39 -4.07
N PRO A 411 -18.04 3.75 -3.35
CA PRO A 411 -17.06 4.47 -2.54
C PRO A 411 -15.99 5.14 -3.42
N TYR A 412 -15.25 6.07 -2.84
CA TYR A 412 -14.16 6.75 -3.54
C TYR A 412 -13.09 5.76 -4.03
N GLY A 413 -12.63 5.94 -5.27
CA GLY A 413 -11.65 5.06 -5.91
C GLY A 413 -12.24 3.81 -6.57
N TYR A 414 -13.48 3.45 -6.25
CA TYR A 414 -14.22 2.40 -6.95
C TYR A 414 -14.81 2.94 -8.27
N GLY A 415 -15.11 2.05 -9.22
CA GLY A 415 -15.68 2.41 -10.52
C GLY A 415 -15.83 1.22 -11.46
N ARG A 416 -16.19 1.49 -12.73
CA ARG A 416 -16.50 0.45 -13.75
C ARG A 416 -15.43 -0.64 -13.89
N ARG A 417 -14.13 -0.34 -13.66
CA ARG A 417 -13.09 -1.37 -13.68
C ARG A 417 -13.26 -2.41 -12.56
N ASN A 418 -13.55 -1.96 -11.34
CA ASN A 418 -13.73 -2.84 -10.19
C ASN A 418 -15.00 -3.69 -10.34
N GLU A 419 -16.06 -3.11 -10.88
CA GLU A 419 -17.28 -3.83 -11.27
C GLU A 419 -17.00 -4.89 -12.33
N ASN A 420 -16.31 -4.56 -13.43
CA ASN A 420 -15.94 -5.52 -14.47
C ASN A 420 -15.02 -6.66 -13.94
N GLU A 421 -14.25 -6.41 -12.89
CA GLU A 421 -13.45 -7.43 -12.20
C GLU A 421 -14.33 -8.30 -11.29
N ALA A 422 -15.30 -7.70 -10.58
CA ALA A 422 -16.32 -8.42 -9.81
C ALA A 422 -17.31 -9.19 -10.71
N ASP A 423 -17.54 -8.76 -11.95
CA ASP A 423 -18.46 -9.39 -12.90
C ASP A 423 -18.07 -10.83 -13.22
N ARG A 424 -16.77 -11.13 -13.19
CA ARG A 424 -16.21 -12.47 -13.40
C ARG A 424 -16.63 -13.49 -12.36
N VAL A 425 -17.12 -13.03 -11.21
CA VAL A 425 -17.67 -13.83 -10.11
C VAL A 425 -19.06 -13.34 -9.69
N ALA A 426 -19.74 -12.52 -10.51
CA ALA A 426 -20.95 -11.79 -10.14
C ALA A 426 -22.09 -12.61 -9.53
N PRO A 427 -22.39 -13.86 -10.00
CA PRO A 427 -23.56 -14.60 -9.52
C PRO A 427 -23.64 -14.66 -7.99
N ARG A 428 -22.50 -14.84 -7.32
CA ARG A 428 -22.41 -14.97 -5.85
C ARG A 428 -22.82 -13.72 -5.07
N PHE A 429 -22.64 -12.54 -5.67
CA PHE A 429 -22.89 -11.27 -4.99
C PHE A 429 -24.33 -10.78 -5.16
N LYS A 430 -25.02 -11.19 -6.24
CA LYS A 430 -26.34 -10.68 -6.61
C LYS A 430 -27.41 -10.83 -5.51
N PRO A 431 -27.51 -11.93 -4.75
CA PRO A 431 -28.54 -12.06 -3.71
C PRO A 431 -28.38 -11.00 -2.60
N LEU A 432 -27.15 -10.76 -2.14
CA LEU A 432 -26.85 -9.77 -1.11
C LEU A 432 -26.99 -8.33 -1.65
N GLU A 433 -26.49 -8.07 -2.86
CA GLU A 433 -26.62 -6.80 -3.58
C GLU A 433 -28.11 -6.40 -3.75
N ASN A 434 -28.94 -7.33 -4.24
CA ASN A 434 -30.37 -7.12 -4.38
C ASN A 434 -31.07 -6.91 -3.03
N GLY A 435 -30.73 -7.74 -2.03
CA GLY A 435 -31.32 -7.66 -0.69
C GLY A 435 -31.05 -6.31 -0.02
N VAL A 436 -29.78 -5.86 -0.03
CA VAL A 436 -29.39 -4.56 0.54
C VAL A 436 -30.06 -3.41 -0.20
N SER A 437 -30.05 -3.43 -1.53
CA SER A 437 -30.60 -2.35 -2.36
C SER A 437 -32.11 -2.17 -2.16
N LYS A 438 -32.86 -3.29 -2.12
CA LYS A 438 -34.30 -3.28 -1.85
C LYS A 438 -34.63 -2.93 -0.41
N ALA A 439 -33.93 -3.51 0.57
CA ALA A 439 -34.16 -3.22 1.99
C ALA A 439 -33.93 -1.74 2.32
N LEU A 440 -32.90 -1.12 1.75
CA LEU A 440 -32.64 0.32 1.94
C LEU A 440 -33.75 1.16 1.27
N ALA A 441 -34.17 0.82 0.06
CA ALA A 441 -35.28 1.51 -0.62
C ALA A 441 -36.61 1.41 0.16
N GLU A 442 -36.93 0.27 0.76
CA GLU A 442 -38.14 0.06 1.58
C GLU A 442 -38.14 0.85 2.90
N ILE A 443 -36.97 1.00 3.53
CA ILE A 443 -36.82 1.63 4.84
C ILE A 443 -36.66 3.14 4.71
N GLU A 444 -35.76 3.58 3.84
CA GLU A 444 -35.41 4.98 3.68
C GLU A 444 -36.35 5.70 2.71
N GLY A 445 -37.27 4.98 2.05
CA GLY A 445 -38.21 5.54 1.07
C GLY A 445 -39.03 6.73 1.61
N VAL A 446 -39.36 6.75 2.91
CA VAL A 446 -40.02 7.91 3.55
C VAL A 446 -39.08 9.11 3.69
N GLU A 447 -37.84 8.89 4.16
CA GLU A 447 -36.82 9.94 4.27
C GLU A 447 -36.44 10.50 2.88
N ILE A 448 -36.45 9.66 1.85
CA ILE A 448 -36.24 10.05 0.44
C ILE A 448 -37.40 10.91 -0.06
N ILE A 449 -38.66 10.48 0.14
CA ILE A 449 -39.86 11.23 -0.24
C ILE A 449 -39.85 12.64 0.37
N ASP A 450 -39.56 12.75 1.66
CA ASP A 450 -39.55 14.02 2.41
C ASP A 450 -38.43 14.98 1.97
N ARG A 451 -37.36 14.48 1.33
CA ARG A 451 -36.23 15.28 0.83
C ARG A 451 -36.34 15.70 -0.63
N ILE A 452 -37.02 14.91 -1.49
CA ILE A 452 -37.06 15.17 -2.94
C ILE A 452 -38.34 15.88 -3.43
N LEU A 453 -39.43 15.82 -2.66
CA LEU A 453 -40.75 16.36 -3.03
C LEU A 453 -41.16 17.56 -2.18
N PRO A 454 -42.03 18.46 -2.71
CA PRO A 454 -42.74 19.45 -1.90
C PRO A 454 -43.56 18.80 -0.76
N PRO A 455 -43.67 19.44 0.43
CA PRO A 455 -44.31 18.83 1.60
C PRO A 455 -45.73 18.30 1.37
N GLU A 456 -46.56 19.02 0.60
CA GLU A 456 -47.94 18.59 0.33
C GLU A 456 -48.02 17.31 -0.51
N GLN A 457 -47.07 17.10 -1.44
CA GLN A 457 -46.98 15.85 -2.21
C GLN A 457 -46.35 14.73 -1.39
N ALA A 458 -45.35 15.05 -0.55
CA ALA A 458 -44.75 14.09 0.36
C ALA A 458 -45.80 13.50 1.33
N GLU A 459 -46.66 14.33 1.95
CA GLU A 459 -47.76 13.86 2.79
C GLU A 459 -48.78 13.00 2.01
N GLN A 460 -49.13 13.38 0.78
CA GLN A 460 -50.04 12.58 -0.07
C GLN A 460 -49.47 11.20 -0.38
N LEU A 461 -48.17 11.08 -0.68
CA LEU A 461 -47.52 9.80 -0.93
C LEU A 461 -47.36 8.97 0.35
N LYS A 462 -47.02 9.60 1.49
CA LYS A 462 -46.93 8.90 2.78
C LYS A 462 -48.28 8.33 3.22
N ALA A 463 -49.38 9.04 2.93
CA ALA A 463 -50.75 8.62 3.22
C ALA A 463 -51.32 7.58 2.22
N ALA A 464 -50.71 7.40 1.05
CA ALA A 464 -51.09 6.38 0.09
C ALA A 464 -50.73 4.96 0.56
N GLU A 465 -51.28 3.94 -0.11
CA GLU A 465 -50.94 2.53 0.17
C GLU A 465 -49.42 2.30 0.11
N PRO A 466 -48.81 1.58 1.06
CA PRO A 466 -47.39 1.30 1.02
C PRO A 466 -47.04 0.41 -0.18
N PRO A 467 -45.85 0.59 -0.77
CA PRO A 467 -45.39 -0.24 -1.88
C PRO A 467 -45.25 -1.71 -1.47
N LEU A 468 -45.32 -2.59 -2.46
CA LEU A 468 -45.01 -4.01 -2.32
C LEU A 468 -43.58 -4.17 -1.80
N LYS A 469 -43.45 -4.97 -0.75
CA LYS A 469 -42.17 -5.35 -0.16
C LYS A 469 -41.63 -6.60 -0.81
N ASP A 470 -40.31 -6.69 -0.88
CA ASP A 470 -39.61 -7.90 -1.25
C ASP A 470 -39.71 -8.92 -0.12
N THR A 471 -40.11 -10.14 -0.45
CA THR A 471 -40.30 -11.25 0.50
C THR A 471 -39.16 -12.26 0.48
N GLU A 472 -38.08 -11.99 -0.25
CA GLU A 472 -37.03 -12.98 -0.57
C GLU A 472 -35.66 -12.54 -0.02
N TYR A 473 -35.09 -11.46 -0.54
CA TYR A 473 -33.72 -11.02 -0.26
C TYR A 473 -33.66 -9.84 0.72
N ALA A 474 -34.60 -8.90 0.62
CA ALA A 474 -34.62 -7.72 1.49
C ALA A 474 -34.80 -8.07 2.98
N PRO A 475 -35.70 -9.00 3.38
CA PRO A 475 -35.85 -9.37 4.79
C PRO A 475 -34.58 -9.98 5.38
N ALA A 476 -33.86 -10.79 4.58
CA ALA A 476 -32.59 -11.39 4.97
C ALA A 476 -31.48 -10.35 5.15
N ALA A 477 -31.27 -9.47 4.17
CA ALA A 477 -30.26 -8.42 4.25
C ALA A 477 -30.53 -7.43 5.40
N LEU A 478 -31.80 -7.09 5.64
CA LEU A 478 -32.22 -6.25 6.75
C LEU A 478 -31.96 -6.91 8.11
N ALA A 479 -32.41 -8.17 8.30
CA ALA A 479 -32.24 -8.87 9.57
C ALA A 479 -30.76 -9.11 9.89
N PHE A 480 -29.95 -9.41 8.86
CA PHE A 480 -28.49 -9.47 8.96
C PHE A 480 -27.91 -8.13 9.44
N ALA A 481 -28.20 -7.03 8.75
CA ALA A 481 -27.66 -5.71 9.09
C ALA A 481 -28.09 -5.24 10.49
N ASN A 482 -29.33 -5.50 10.89
CA ASN A 482 -29.84 -5.19 12.23
C ASN A 482 -29.18 -6.02 13.33
N ALA A 483 -28.90 -7.31 13.08
CA ALA A 483 -28.17 -8.15 14.02
C ALA A 483 -26.72 -7.66 14.20
N VAL A 484 -26.06 -7.21 13.12
CA VAL A 484 -24.73 -6.58 13.18
C VAL A 484 -24.77 -5.24 13.93
N ASP A 485 -25.76 -4.38 13.68
CA ASP A 485 -25.93 -3.10 14.39
C ASP A 485 -26.18 -3.31 15.90
N ALA A 486 -27.01 -4.30 16.26
CA ALA A 486 -27.30 -4.68 17.64
C ALA A 486 -26.07 -5.24 18.36
N ALA A 487 -25.31 -6.14 17.74
CA ALA A 487 -24.09 -6.70 18.31
C ALA A 487 -22.97 -5.65 18.50
N LYS A 488 -23.08 -4.49 17.83
CA LYS A 488 -22.18 -3.34 18.00
C LYS A 488 -22.74 -2.24 18.88
N GLY A 489 -23.89 -2.46 19.54
CA GLY A 489 -24.50 -1.47 20.44
C GLY A 489 -24.79 -0.14 19.74
N THR A 490 -25.19 -0.19 18.46
CA THR A 490 -25.34 1.01 17.65
C THR A 490 -26.61 1.78 18.05
N GLU A 491 -26.47 3.04 18.48
CA GLU A 491 -27.60 3.90 18.85
C GLU A 491 -28.51 4.28 17.66
N PHE A 492 -27.98 4.20 16.43
CA PHE A 492 -28.68 4.53 15.19
C PHE A 492 -29.10 3.24 14.46
N PRO A 493 -30.40 3.02 14.18
CA PRO A 493 -30.87 1.88 13.40
C PRO A 493 -30.35 1.93 11.96
N ASN A 494 -30.29 0.76 11.30
CA ASN A 494 -29.93 0.59 9.89
C ASN A 494 -28.55 1.14 9.46
N LYS A 495 -27.70 1.56 10.40
CA LYS A 495 -26.38 2.15 10.10
C LYS A 495 -25.45 1.16 9.40
N THR A 496 -25.61 -0.14 9.61
CA THR A 496 -24.90 -1.18 8.84
C THR A 496 -25.45 -1.27 7.42
N LEU A 497 -26.78 -1.29 7.26
CA LEU A 497 -27.44 -1.37 5.96
C LEU A 497 -27.08 -0.17 5.06
N ARG A 498 -27.12 1.06 5.60
CA ARG A 498 -26.70 2.29 4.90
C ARG A 498 -25.26 2.21 4.39
N ARG A 499 -24.34 1.66 5.18
CA ARG A 499 -22.92 1.49 4.81
C ARG A 499 -22.70 0.38 3.78
N MET A 500 -23.42 -0.72 3.92
CA MET A 500 -23.45 -1.83 2.95
C MET A 500 -23.95 -1.36 1.59
N GLY A 501 -25.03 -0.57 1.56
CA GLY A 501 -25.56 0.06 0.35
C GLY A 501 -24.68 1.18 -0.23
N GLY A 502 -23.57 1.53 0.43
CA GLY A 502 -22.55 2.45 -0.08
C GLY A 502 -21.32 1.74 -0.66
N GLN A 503 -21.37 0.43 -0.86
CA GLN A 503 -20.30 -0.37 -1.45
C GLN A 503 -20.70 -0.87 -2.84
N GLY A 504 -19.73 -0.96 -3.76
CA GLY A 504 -19.91 -1.80 -4.95
C GLY A 504 -20.04 -3.27 -4.57
N ARG A 505 -20.58 -4.11 -5.47
CA ARG A 505 -21.13 -5.44 -5.13
C ARG A 505 -20.21 -6.34 -4.28
N ALA A 506 -18.91 -6.35 -4.57
CA ALA A 506 -17.91 -7.17 -3.88
C ALA A 506 -17.46 -6.61 -2.50
N GLY A 507 -17.85 -5.37 -2.17
CA GLY A 507 -17.52 -4.72 -0.91
C GLY A 507 -18.62 -4.84 0.16
N ILE A 508 -19.82 -5.30 -0.20
CA ILE A 508 -21.01 -5.28 0.67
C ILE A 508 -20.79 -6.13 1.93
N ALA A 509 -20.39 -7.40 1.77
CA ALA A 509 -20.03 -8.27 2.90
C ALA A 509 -18.76 -7.80 3.63
N ILE A 510 -17.80 -7.22 2.90
CA ILE A 510 -16.54 -6.71 3.46
C ILE A 510 -16.77 -5.56 4.44
N GLU A 511 -17.69 -4.61 4.16
CA GLU A 511 -18.02 -3.53 5.10
C GLU A 511 -18.72 -4.04 6.37
N ALA A 512 -19.62 -5.02 6.23
CA ALA A 512 -20.24 -5.68 7.38
C ALA A 512 -19.20 -6.42 8.25
N ALA A 513 -18.30 -7.17 7.62
CA ALA A 513 -17.20 -7.86 8.28
C ALA A 513 -16.20 -6.87 8.94
N HIS A 514 -15.85 -5.78 8.26
CA HIS A 514 -15.03 -4.70 8.84
C HIS A 514 -15.67 -4.12 10.10
N ARG A 515 -16.98 -3.86 10.06
CA ARG A 515 -17.70 -3.37 11.23
C ARG A 515 -17.68 -4.39 12.37
N LEU A 516 -17.94 -5.66 12.07
CA LEU A 516 -17.85 -6.77 13.02
C LEU A 516 -16.46 -6.87 13.69
N VAL A 517 -15.38 -6.66 12.95
CA VAL A 517 -13.99 -6.79 13.45
C VAL A 517 -13.45 -5.49 14.09
N SER A 518 -13.91 -4.31 13.69
CA SER A 518 -13.29 -3.01 14.03
C SER A 518 -13.04 -2.75 15.53
N SER A 519 -13.94 -3.24 16.39
CA SER A 519 -13.95 -3.00 17.85
C SER A 519 -13.60 -4.24 18.69
N THR A 520 -12.94 -5.24 18.10
CA THR A 520 -12.68 -6.57 18.71
C THR A 520 -11.32 -6.66 19.40
N ALA A 521 -11.12 -7.71 20.20
CA ALA A 521 -9.82 -8.09 20.77
C ALA A 521 -8.86 -8.69 19.73
N ILE A 522 -9.32 -9.04 18.52
CA ILE A 522 -8.49 -9.57 17.43
C ILE A 522 -7.28 -8.65 17.19
N ALA A 523 -6.08 -9.24 17.15
CA ALA A 523 -4.83 -8.51 17.01
C ALA A 523 -4.81 -7.70 15.70
N LYS A 524 -4.30 -6.47 15.73
CA LYS A 524 -4.44 -5.50 14.63
C LYS A 524 -3.96 -6.03 13.26
N HIS A 525 -2.90 -6.85 13.25
CA HIS A 525 -2.35 -7.45 12.03
C HIS A 525 -3.20 -8.62 11.49
N GLU A 526 -4.01 -9.26 12.33
CA GLU A 526 -4.90 -10.38 11.93
C GLU A 526 -6.24 -9.90 11.38
N ARG A 527 -6.66 -8.69 11.75
CA ARG A 527 -7.97 -8.11 11.36
C ARG A 527 -8.25 -8.16 9.85
N PRO A 528 -7.31 -7.89 8.92
CA PRO A 528 -7.58 -8.01 7.49
C PRO A 528 -7.96 -9.44 7.06
N PHE A 529 -7.29 -10.46 7.62
CA PHE A 529 -7.59 -11.86 7.34
C PHE A 529 -8.94 -12.27 7.96
N ALA A 530 -9.22 -11.84 9.19
CA ALA A 530 -10.51 -12.08 9.85
C ALA A 530 -11.67 -11.46 9.06
N VAL A 531 -11.53 -10.20 8.62
CA VAL A 531 -12.52 -9.51 7.79
C VAL A 531 -12.75 -10.26 6.48
N ARG A 532 -11.70 -10.71 5.81
CA ARG A 532 -11.80 -11.50 4.58
C ARG A 532 -12.59 -12.79 4.80
N MET A 533 -12.19 -13.61 5.78
CA MET A 533 -12.85 -14.90 6.04
C MET A 533 -14.33 -14.73 6.43
N ILE A 534 -14.65 -13.71 7.23
CA ILE A 534 -16.03 -13.40 7.61
C ILE A 534 -16.84 -12.91 6.40
N ALA A 535 -16.26 -12.07 5.54
CA ALA A 535 -16.91 -11.60 4.31
C ALA A 535 -17.16 -12.75 3.32
N ASP A 536 -16.16 -13.60 3.07
CA ASP A 536 -16.28 -14.79 2.21
C ASP A 536 -17.37 -15.75 2.74
N SER A 537 -17.53 -15.88 4.06
CA SER A 537 -18.60 -16.66 4.71
C SER A 537 -19.99 -16.03 4.51
N ILE A 538 -20.13 -14.72 4.71
CA ILE A 538 -21.39 -13.99 4.46
C ILE A 538 -21.80 -14.12 2.99
N ASP A 539 -20.88 -13.90 2.05
CA ASP A 539 -21.15 -14.02 0.62
C ASP A 539 -21.58 -15.45 0.24
N GLN A 540 -20.94 -16.50 0.78
CA GLN A 540 -21.34 -17.90 0.56
C GLN A 540 -22.77 -18.18 1.03
N HIS A 541 -23.17 -17.65 2.20
CA HIS A 541 -24.52 -17.85 2.70
C HIS A 541 -25.58 -17.09 1.88
N PHE A 542 -25.27 -15.90 1.37
CA PHE A 542 -26.19 -15.20 0.48
C PHE A 542 -26.22 -15.81 -0.94
N ASP A 543 -25.11 -16.35 -1.46
CA ASP A 543 -25.08 -17.13 -2.72
C ASP A 543 -25.94 -18.41 -2.64
N ALA A 544 -26.00 -19.05 -1.47
CA ALA A 544 -26.86 -20.21 -1.23
C ALA A 544 -28.36 -19.85 -1.09
N LEU A 545 -28.69 -18.62 -0.67
CA LEU A 545 -30.07 -18.20 -0.33
C LEU A 545 -31.12 -18.50 -1.43
N PRO A 546 -30.89 -18.31 -2.75
CA PRO A 546 -31.86 -18.68 -3.78
C PRO A 546 -32.27 -20.16 -3.74
N ALA A 547 -31.33 -21.07 -3.47
CA ALA A 547 -31.62 -22.51 -3.37
C ALA A 547 -32.34 -22.86 -2.06
N GLU A 548 -32.04 -22.16 -0.98
CA GLU A 548 -32.76 -22.30 0.29
C GLU A 548 -34.20 -21.78 0.19
N LEU A 549 -34.44 -20.65 -0.50
CA LEU A 549 -35.78 -20.13 -0.81
C LEU A 549 -36.60 -21.15 -1.62
N GLU A 550 -36.01 -21.76 -2.66
CA GLU A 550 -36.67 -22.82 -3.43
C GLU A 550 -37.00 -24.03 -2.54
N SER A 551 -36.06 -24.46 -1.69
CA SER A 551 -36.26 -25.54 -0.70
C SER A 551 -37.41 -25.24 0.27
N TRP A 552 -37.47 -24.04 0.86
CA TRP A 552 -38.53 -23.64 1.78
C TRP A 552 -39.90 -23.56 1.11
N SER A 553 -39.97 -23.13 -0.14
CA SER A 553 -41.21 -23.12 -0.93
C SER A 553 -41.81 -24.53 -1.11
N GLN A 554 -40.95 -25.56 -1.08
CA GLN A 554 -41.31 -26.98 -1.16
C GLN A 554 -41.53 -27.62 0.22
N GLY A 555 -41.50 -26.83 1.31
CA GLY A 555 -41.64 -27.31 2.69
C GLY A 555 -40.34 -27.79 3.35
N GLY A 556 -39.19 -27.52 2.73
CA GLY A 556 -37.87 -27.76 3.30
C GLY A 556 -37.51 -26.80 4.45
N GLN A 557 -36.39 -27.07 5.11
CA GLN A 557 -35.81 -26.22 6.15
C GLN A 557 -34.28 -26.28 6.06
N THR A 558 -33.61 -25.15 6.19
CA THR A 558 -32.14 -25.09 6.31
C THR A 558 -31.74 -25.35 7.76
N VAL A 559 -30.65 -26.09 7.97
CA VAL A 559 -30.06 -26.29 9.31
C VAL A 559 -28.84 -25.38 9.45
N MET A 560 -28.91 -24.43 10.37
CA MET A 560 -27.81 -23.51 10.69
C MET A 560 -27.45 -23.65 12.16
N GLY A 561 -26.37 -24.38 12.44
CA GLY A 561 -26.06 -24.84 13.80
C GLY A 561 -27.18 -25.73 14.35
N ASP A 562 -27.66 -25.43 15.54
CA ASP A 562 -28.76 -26.16 16.19
C ASP A 562 -30.17 -25.69 15.76
N LEU A 563 -30.26 -24.63 14.94
CA LEU A 563 -31.51 -24.01 14.54
C LEU A 563 -31.96 -24.47 13.14
N ARG A 564 -33.27 -24.59 12.97
CA ARG A 564 -33.92 -24.83 11.68
C ARG A 564 -34.59 -23.56 11.22
N VAL A 565 -34.27 -23.14 10.00
CA VAL A 565 -34.70 -21.89 9.40
C VAL A 565 -35.49 -22.18 8.13
N ASN A 566 -36.59 -21.45 7.93
CA ASN A 566 -37.45 -21.51 6.75
C ASN A 566 -38.08 -20.15 6.42
N ASP A 567 -37.44 -19.06 6.87
CA ASP A 567 -37.84 -17.68 6.67
C ASP A 567 -36.57 -16.83 6.38
N PRO A 568 -36.59 -15.87 5.44
CA PRO A 568 -35.38 -15.16 5.06
C PRO A 568 -34.85 -14.22 6.15
N ALA A 569 -35.72 -13.59 6.95
CA ALA A 569 -35.26 -12.71 8.03
C ALA A 569 -34.58 -13.52 9.14
N ALA A 570 -35.15 -14.67 9.51
CA ALA A 570 -34.49 -15.62 10.41
C ALA A 570 -33.14 -16.11 9.84
N TYR A 571 -33.04 -16.34 8.53
CA TYR A 571 -31.79 -16.74 7.86
C TYR A 571 -30.72 -15.65 7.96
N GLY A 572 -31.04 -14.42 7.58
CA GLY A 572 -30.12 -13.28 7.68
C GLY A 572 -29.62 -13.05 9.11
N GLN A 573 -30.49 -13.22 10.11
CA GLN A 573 -30.10 -13.16 11.53
C GLN A 573 -29.12 -14.30 11.90
N GLN A 574 -29.31 -15.52 11.39
CA GLN A 574 -28.38 -16.64 11.63
C GLN A 574 -27.02 -16.44 10.95
N VAL A 575 -26.98 -15.90 9.73
CA VAL A 575 -25.71 -15.53 9.06
C VAL A 575 -24.93 -14.52 9.90
N ALA A 576 -25.60 -13.51 10.48
CA ALA A 576 -24.95 -12.56 11.38
C ALA A 576 -24.43 -13.21 12.68
N GLN A 577 -25.18 -14.17 13.24
CA GLN A 577 -24.75 -14.92 14.44
C GLN A 577 -23.52 -15.80 14.16
N GLN A 578 -23.45 -16.43 12.97
CA GLN A 578 -22.27 -17.21 12.55
C GLN A 578 -21.06 -16.29 12.32
N ALA A 579 -21.25 -15.15 11.65
CA ALA A 579 -20.19 -14.14 11.47
C ALA A 579 -19.66 -13.61 12.82
N LEU A 580 -20.53 -13.43 13.82
CA LEU A 580 -20.14 -13.11 15.20
C LEU A 580 -19.39 -14.27 15.89
N GLY A 581 -19.84 -15.51 15.68
CA GLY A 581 -19.13 -16.70 16.16
C GLY A 581 -17.71 -16.82 15.61
N MET A 582 -17.50 -16.49 14.33
CA MET A 582 -16.16 -16.39 13.73
C MET A 582 -15.30 -15.30 14.37
N VAL A 583 -15.88 -14.13 14.68
CA VAL A 583 -15.18 -13.08 15.44
C VAL A 583 -14.71 -13.62 16.79
N THR A 584 -15.59 -14.23 17.58
CA THR A 584 -15.24 -14.79 18.90
C THR A 584 -14.18 -15.90 18.76
N HIS A 585 -14.29 -16.78 17.76
CA HIS A 585 -13.28 -17.80 17.50
C HIS A 585 -11.89 -17.18 17.26
N TYR A 586 -11.81 -16.11 16.47
CA TYR A 586 -10.57 -15.41 16.18
C TYR A 586 -10.05 -14.56 17.36
N GLU A 587 -10.92 -14.07 18.24
CA GLU A 587 -10.52 -13.45 19.52
C GLU A 587 -9.90 -14.46 20.49
N GLU A 588 -10.48 -15.67 20.56
CA GLU A 588 -10.03 -16.75 21.45
C GLU A 588 -8.78 -17.49 20.94
N ASN A 589 -8.56 -17.51 19.61
CA ASN A 589 -7.53 -18.34 18.97
C ASN A 589 -6.59 -17.53 18.06
N PRO A 590 -5.62 -16.75 18.61
CA PRO A 590 -4.65 -16.02 17.80
C PRO A 590 -3.94 -16.88 16.73
N GLY A 591 -3.69 -16.28 15.56
CA GLY A 591 -3.13 -16.94 14.37
C GLY A 591 -4.14 -17.73 13.54
N SER A 592 -5.39 -17.94 14.00
CA SER A 592 -6.40 -18.75 13.29
C SER A 592 -6.81 -18.12 11.95
N ALA A 593 -7.25 -16.86 11.97
CA ALA A 593 -7.67 -16.11 10.79
C ALA A 593 -6.60 -16.08 9.69
N GLN A 594 -5.32 -15.90 10.05
CA GLN A 594 -4.21 -15.94 9.10
C GLN A 594 -3.99 -17.36 8.53
N ARG A 595 -4.03 -18.40 9.37
CA ARG A 595 -3.90 -19.81 8.93
C ARG A 595 -5.03 -20.24 7.99
N GLU A 596 -6.26 -19.82 8.29
CA GLU A 596 -7.45 -20.10 7.49
C GLU A 596 -7.44 -19.36 6.17
N SER A 597 -7.12 -18.05 6.16
CA SER A 597 -6.96 -17.30 4.91
C SER A 597 -5.86 -17.91 4.02
N ALA A 598 -4.72 -18.30 4.59
CA ALA A 598 -3.66 -18.98 3.85
C ALA A 598 -4.03 -20.41 3.40
N ALA A 599 -5.01 -21.06 4.05
CA ALA A 599 -5.59 -22.31 3.57
C ALA A 599 -6.55 -22.06 2.40
N ALA A 600 -7.41 -21.04 2.49
CA ALA A 600 -8.30 -20.63 1.41
C ALA A 600 -7.53 -20.23 0.14
N ASP A 601 -6.44 -19.46 0.27
CA ASP A 601 -5.56 -19.10 -0.85
C ASP A 601 -4.92 -20.32 -1.52
N ARG A 602 -4.50 -21.32 -0.73
CA ARG A 602 -3.97 -22.58 -1.27
C ARG A 602 -5.04 -23.39 -2.01
N THR A 603 -6.26 -23.45 -1.48
CA THR A 603 -7.38 -24.13 -2.15
C THR A 603 -7.74 -23.44 -3.46
N ALA A 604 -7.88 -22.11 -3.46
CA ALA A 604 -8.16 -21.33 -4.68
C ALA A 604 -7.06 -21.47 -5.74
N ALA A 605 -5.79 -21.49 -5.32
CA ALA A 605 -4.66 -21.75 -6.22
C ALA A 605 -4.66 -23.18 -6.78
N GLN A 606 -5.05 -24.18 -6.00
CA GLN A 606 -5.21 -25.56 -6.45
C GLN A 606 -6.36 -25.72 -7.45
N GLU A 607 -7.51 -25.07 -7.21
CA GLU A 607 -8.64 -25.09 -8.16
C GLU A 607 -8.30 -24.37 -9.47
N ALA A 608 -7.61 -23.23 -9.41
CA ALA A 608 -7.11 -22.54 -10.58
C ALA A 608 -6.11 -23.43 -11.36
N GLY A 609 -5.16 -24.06 -10.65
CA GLY A 609 -4.20 -25.00 -11.24
C GLY A 609 -4.88 -26.22 -11.87
N ALA A 610 -5.91 -26.79 -11.24
CA ALA A 610 -6.66 -27.92 -11.76
C ALA A 610 -7.43 -27.59 -13.05
N ARG A 611 -7.94 -26.36 -13.19
CA ARG A 611 -8.59 -25.88 -14.43
C ARG A 611 -7.61 -25.76 -15.61
N PHE A 612 -6.31 -25.60 -15.36
CA PHE A 612 -5.26 -25.64 -16.40
C PHE A 612 -4.53 -26.99 -16.50
N GLY A 613 -4.69 -27.88 -15.53
CA GLY A 613 -3.99 -29.18 -15.46
C GLY A 613 -4.71 -30.38 -16.08
N SER A 614 -5.91 -30.21 -16.64
CA SER A 614 -6.72 -31.31 -17.21
C SER A 614 -6.46 -31.61 -18.69
N ALA A 615 -5.53 -30.89 -19.33
CA ALA A 615 -5.01 -31.22 -20.65
C ALA A 615 -3.62 -31.87 -20.52
N ASP A 616 -3.53 -33.17 -20.81
CA ASP A 616 -2.29 -33.95 -20.84
C ASP A 616 -1.24 -33.32 -21.78
N PRO A 617 -0.09 -32.83 -21.26
CA PRO A 617 0.98 -32.25 -22.07
C PRO A 617 2.09 -33.26 -22.39
N ALA A 618 1.78 -34.56 -22.47
CA ALA A 618 2.68 -35.54 -23.09
C ALA A 618 3.02 -35.23 -24.57
N MET A 619 2.36 -34.24 -25.20
CA MET A 619 2.61 -33.80 -26.58
C MET A 619 2.83 -32.28 -26.78
N THR A 620 3.56 -31.59 -25.90
CA THR A 620 4.31 -30.37 -26.31
C THR A 620 5.48 -30.07 -25.38
N GLN A 621 6.66 -30.63 -25.68
CA GLN A 621 7.91 -30.04 -25.20
C GLN A 621 8.24 -28.79 -26.04
N PRO A 622 8.37 -27.59 -25.44
CA PRO A 622 9.05 -26.49 -26.10
C PRO A 622 10.53 -26.85 -26.16
N LYS A 623 11.01 -27.26 -27.34
CA LYS A 623 12.45 -27.35 -27.60
C LYS A 623 13.05 -25.96 -27.46
N ALA A 624 13.74 -25.69 -26.36
CA ALA A 624 14.60 -24.54 -26.25
C ALA A 624 15.70 -24.65 -27.33
N HIS A 625 15.59 -23.85 -28.39
CA HIS A 625 16.66 -23.72 -29.37
C HIS A 625 17.85 -23.01 -28.73
N ALA A 626 18.90 -23.76 -28.43
CA ALA A 626 20.22 -23.20 -28.25
C ALA A 626 20.69 -22.55 -29.58
N PRO A 627 21.23 -21.33 -29.57
CA PRO A 627 21.86 -20.76 -30.75
C PRO A 627 23.25 -21.39 -30.98
N GLY A 628 23.38 -22.22 -32.02
CA GLY A 628 24.68 -22.49 -32.67
C GLY A 628 25.02 -21.35 -33.65
N THR A 629 26.26 -21.12 -34.11
CA THR A 629 27.54 -21.86 -34.09
C THR A 629 28.68 -20.80 -34.08
N THR A 630 30.01 -21.03 -34.06
CA THR A 630 30.99 -22.15 -34.25
C THR A 630 32.35 -21.65 -33.63
N PRO A 631 33.50 -22.36 -33.61
CA PRO A 631 33.84 -23.66 -34.20
C PRO A 631 34.52 -24.70 -33.26
N GLU A 632 34.85 -25.84 -33.85
CA GLU A 632 35.34 -27.10 -33.28
C GLU A 632 36.82 -27.09 -32.80
N ALA A 633 37.15 -28.00 -31.87
CA ALA A 633 38.35 -28.85 -31.98
C ALA A 633 38.28 -30.14 -31.10
N ASN A 634 38.49 -31.29 -31.75
CA ASN A 634 39.05 -32.57 -31.22
C ASN A 634 38.27 -33.51 -30.25
N ARG A 635 37.62 -34.51 -30.88
CA ARG A 635 37.77 -35.99 -30.68
C ARG A 635 38.36 -36.57 -29.38
N ALA A 636 37.60 -37.51 -28.79
CA ALA A 636 37.95 -38.95 -28.62
C ALA A 636 36.69 -39.71 -28.11
N ASP A 637 36.05 -40.54 -28.94
CA ASP A 637 36.11 -42.02 -28.97
C ASP A 637 35.23 -42.74 -27.92
N GLY A 638 34.46 -43.76 -28.35
CA GLY A 638 33.67 -44.63 -27.46
C GLY A 638 32.28 -45.05 -27.99
N SER A 639 32.20 -45.73 -29.14
CA SER A 639 30.96 -46.32 -29.67
C SER A 639 30.94 -47.85 -29.56
N GLY A 640 29.76 -48.42 -29.29
CA GLY A 640 29.49 -49.87 -29.30
C GLY A 640 29.57 -50.54 -27.90
N GLU A 641 28.82 -51.60 -27.59
CA GLU A 641 27.98 -52.45 -28.46
C GLU A 641 26.59 -52.74 -27.87
N SER A 642 25.61 -52.99 -28.75
CA SER A 642 24.37 -53.67 -28.39
C SER A 642 24.57 -55.18 -28.26
N LYS A 643 23.86 -55.84 -27.33
CA LYS A 643 23.50 -57.27 -27.49
C LYS A 643 22.17 -57.62 -26.82
N THR A 644 21.16 -57.84 -27.66
CA THR A 644 19.86 -58.41 -27.28
C THR A 644 19.84 -59.92 -27.45
N ARG A 645 19.47 -60.64 -26.38
CA ARG A 645 18.88 -62.00 -26.31
C ARG A 645 18.82 -62.36 -24.80
N GLY A 646 17.68 -62.64 -24.18
CA GLY A 646 16.35 -62.89 -24.72
C GLY A 646 16.19 -64.35 -25.15
N LEU A 647 15.66 -65.19 -24.24
CA LEU A 647 14.84 -66.37 -24.57
C LEU A 647 14.19 -66.95 -23.31
N GLY A 648 12.86 -66.98 -23.32
CA GLY A 648 12.00 -67.53 -22.27
C GLY A 648 10.81 -68.28 -22.87
N ARG A 649 11.12 -69.20 -23.81
CA ARG A 649 10.22 -70.01 -24.66
C ARG A 649 9.48 -69.28 -25.77
#